data_AF-A0A7C3K758-F1
#
_entry.id   AF-A0A7C3K758-F1
#
_cell.length_a   1.000
_cell.length_b   1.000
_cell.length_c   1.000
_cell.angle_alpha   90.00
_cell.angle_beta   90.00
_cell.angle_gamma   90.00
#
_symmetry.space_group_name_H-M   'P 1'
#
loop_
_entity.id
_entity.type
_entity.pdbx_description
1 polymer ?
#
loop_
_entity_poly.entity_id
_entity_poly.type
_entity_poly.pdbx_seq_one_letter_code
_entity_poly.pdbx_strand_id
1 'polypeptide(L)'
;MKSVADIPGLFMELAALSPPERCERVRQAGSEAVSLLIEHFRGMILTDLQEALRTGEWLIPALDAAGAGPARVAARVHAANARSYANRFADALAMLAEARTIAQAIGDRAGAALVELTSVQPLARLGRLSEAAVAAQAAIALADDAGELLLAGRARVNLGVVERMRDRPEQALQHFALALPVFSDEPLTLAQIESNRAEALLDLTRFAEAEEAFRASLGSFERAGAQRAAAIVEGNLADLLGRQGRLHGALDHFERAARRFEDGQAPGDAARLDAERAEVLASVGMIDEAVDAFRTAIGRLSASGLNRELARARLGLGLTLLGRGRREAALEALVAAAQTFAELGDSSAVARTNLALAQLHLSTGDLDRAEQIARDAMRALTDRPGDAAACGLVVGRILIQRNACEAAIREIDTALARAQARGLITLESELLHARACARRSMGDVRGAIQDLRDSIDRIERTRGMLQADRLRAAWLGGRLAPFNDLVDLLIATGGEDALHEAFRTVERAKCRSLLDLLRGGIELAEQIARDDPTSGHAELLTKLSHKRAELNALYSLRGQSERPTHDREAGERRLREVERETAALEGRLAATRRFGEIVAEPMGLEEAKGLLRDGEALVEYFEVSDGLGAFVVRPDRTVAVRRLAPTSTVREACEKVGFQIDRALLASSTGGFLAAPRAEGCQRALHRLYELVVAPLRASIDDAARLILVPGGRLFGVPLHALHDGDSHLIERFDITYAPSASLLGSLPRRACASRSTRPIRAVIAAVPDEHAPLIRDEAERIAEIIPNALVLSGAAATVEALRASTQDADLIHIACHGVFPARDPMGARLRLADRWLSVRDVYGLRLNGATVVLSACDSGRSAVLAGDDVFGLIRAFLAAGASALVTSMWPAHDRTTGALMRSLYEDLIADPDAGVAAALARAQRRLMHDSACSHPALWATFFTVGAP
;
A
#
# COMPACT_ATOMS: atom_id res chain seq x y z
N MET A 1 42.72 49.73 26.52
CA MET A 1 42.32 48.43 25.95
C MET A 1 40.80 48.36 26.02
N LYS A 2 40.12 48.80 24.95
CA LYS A 2 38.65 48.79 24.83
C LYS A 2 38.19 47.40 24.37
N SER A 3 36.98 47.04 24.78
CA SER A 3 36.39 45.70 24.73
C SER A 3 36.41 45.05 23.35
N VAL A 4 36.37 43.71 23.36
CA VAL A 4 35.79 42.90 22.28
C VAL A 4 34.51 43.60 21.82
N ALA A 5 34.49 43.99 20.55
CA ALA A 5 33.47 44.87 19.98
C ALA A 5 32.09 44.19 19.94
N ASP A 6 31.03 44.97 20.07
CA ASP A 6 29.66 44.56 19.74
C ASP A 6 29.60 44.19 18.24
N ILE A 7 29.81 42.91 17.93
CA ILE A 7 29.85 42.41 16.54
C ILE A 7 28.50 42.58 15.83
N PRO A 8 27.35 42.28 16.47
CA PRO A 8 26.04 42.65 15.91
C PRO A 8 25.93 44.17 15.63
N GLY A 9 26.42 45.02 16.53
CA GLY A 9 26.46 46.47 16.33
C GLY A 9 27.35 46.89 15.16
N LEU A 10 28.56 46.34 15.05
CA LEU A 10 29.49 46.57 13.94
C LEU A 10 28.91 46.09 12.61
N PHE A 11 28.21 44.95 12.61
CA PHE A 11 27.55 44.41 11.43
C PHE A 11 26.44 45.34 10.95
N MET A 12 25.56 45.79 11.85
CA MET A 12 24.48 46.73 11.54
C MET A 12 25.01 48.09 11.07
N GLU A 13 26.09 48.58 11.70
CA GLU A 13 26.81 49.78 11.27
C GLU A 13 27.31 49.62 9.83
N LEU A 14 28.07 48.57 9.54
CA LEU A 14 28.59 48.29 8.20
C LEU A 14 27.47 48.12 7.17
N ALA A 15 26.38 47.44 7.50
CA ALA A 15 25.23 47.26 6.59
C ALA A 15 24.59 48.60 6.20
N ALA A 16 24.59 49.61 7.09
CA ALA A 16 24.00 50.92 6.85
C ALA A 16 24.92 51.92 6.11
N LEU A 17 26.25 51.70 6.11
CA LEU A 17 27.23 52.61 5.51
C LEU A 17 27.26 52.54 3.98
N SER A 18 27.72 53.62 3.32
CA SER A 18 27.99 53.59 1.87
C SER A 18 29.25 52.77 1.54
N PRO A 19 29.45 52.29 0.29
CA PRO A 19 30.62 51.45 -0.05
C PRO A 19 32.00 52.05 0.33
N PRO A 20 32.28 53.36 0.15
CA PRO A 20 33.54 53.96 0.59
C PRO A 20 33.71 53.95 2.12
N GLU A 21 32.64 54.24 2.86
CA GLU A 21 32.63 54.29 4.32
C GLU A 21 32.78 52.89 4.93
N ARG A 22 32.13 51.87 4.35
CA ARG A 22 32.31 50.46 4.73
C ARG A 22 33.77 50.04 4.63
N CYS A 23 34.43 50.39 3.53
CA CYS A 23 35.83 50.04 3.31
C CYS A 23 36.74 50.64 4.39
N GLU A 24 36.58 51.94 4.66
CA GLU A 24 37.37 52.63 5.68
C GLU A 24 37.09 52.07 7.08
N ARG A 25 35.83 51.76 7.38
CA ARG A 25 35.43 51.17 8.65
C ARG A 25 36.00 49.77 8.86
N VAL A 26 36.07 48.95 7.81
CA VAL A 26 36.70 47.62 7.82
C VAL A 26 38.21 47.73 8.07
N ARG A 27 38.90 48.69 7.45
CA ARG A 27 40.34 48.93 7.73
C ARG A 27 40.57 49.31 9.19
N GLN A 28 39.68 50.14 9.76
CA GLN A 28 39.78 50.61 11.13
C GLN A 28 39.42 49.55 12.19
N ALA A 29 38.61 48.54 11.83
CA ALA A 29 38.15 47.51 12.75
C ALA A 29 39.28 46.56 13.23
N GLY A 30 40.36 46.42 12.45
CA GLY A 30 41.46 45.50 12.75
C GLY A 30 41.14 44.03 12.43
N SER A 31 42.16 43.19 12.36
CA SER A 31 42.04 41.79 11.91
C SER A 31 41.13 40.93 12.79
N GLU A 32 41.18 41.11 14.11
CA GLU A 32 40.37 40.33 15.06
C GLU A 32 38.87 40.59 14.91
N ALA A 33 38.46 41.86 14.77
CA ALA A 33 37.06 42.22 14.54
C ALA A 33 36.57 41.75 13.16
N VAL A 34 37.43 41.79 12.14
CA VAL A 34 37.11 41.25 10.81
C VAL A 34 36.92 39.74 10.86
N SER A 35 37.75 39.00 11.60
CA SER A 35 37.56 37.55 11.79
C SER A 35 36.25 37.22 12.50
N LEU A 36 35.89 37.98 13.54
CA LEU A 36 34.60 37.80 14.23
C LEU A 36 33.40 38.16 13.33
N LEU A 37 33.54 39.15 12.45
CA LEU A 37 32.53 39.49 11.44
C LEU A 37 32.32 38.34 10.43
N ILE A 38 33.40 37.66 10.02
CA ILE A 38 33.36 36.47 9.16
C ILE A 38 32.64 35.31 9.87
N GLU A 39 32.92 35.06 11.15
CA GLU A 39 32.20 34.04 11.93
C GLU A 39 30.72 34.40 12.11
N HIS A 40 30.40 35.68 12.31
CA HIS A 40 29.01 36.14 12.35
C HIS A 40 28.31 35.90 11.00
N PHE A 41 28.98 36.21 9.88
CA PHE A 41 28.47 35.92 8.54
C PHE A 41 28.22 34.42 8.32
N ARG A 42 29.16 33.57 8.73
CA ARG A 42 28.99 32.11 8.70
C ARG A 42 27.76 31.65 9.48
N GLY A 43 27.52 32.21 10.67
CA GLY A 43 26.37 31.89 11.51
C GLY A 43 25.03 32.17 10.83
N MET A 44 24.93 33.25 10.05
CA MET A 44 23.70 33.63 9.34
C MET A 44 23.28 32.64 8.26
N ILE A 45 24.20 31.86 7.68
CA ILE A 45 23.87 30.93 6.59
C ILE A 45 22.77 29.94 6.99
N LEU A 46 22.75 29.54 8.26
CA LEU A 46 21.77 28.57 8.79
C LEU A 46 20.55 29.21 9.44
N THR A 47 20.62 30.48 9.84
CA THR A 47 19.56 31.17 10.59
C THR A 47 18.77 32.17 9.76
N ASP A 48 19.41 32.85 8.79
CA ASP A 48 18.79 33.77 7.84
C ASP A 48 19.54 33.73 6.50
N LEU A 49 19.14 32.80 5.64
CA LEU A 49 19.77 32.58 4.34
C LEU A 49 19.69 33.81 3.41
N GLN A 50 18.60 34.59 3.49
CA GLN A 50 18.43 35.77 2.65
C GLN A 50 19.37 36.89 3.10
N GLU A 51 19.49 37.11 4.40
CA GLU A 51 20.45 38.06 4.93
C GLU A 51 21.89 37.64 4.67
N ALA A 52 22.21 36.34 4.74
CA ALA A 52 23.52 35.83 4.36
C ALA A 52 23.83 36.11 2.87
N LEU A 53 22.88 35.91 1.95
CA LEU A 53 23.06 36.24 0.54
C LEU A 53 23.33 37.74 0.34
N ARG A 54 22.53 38.61 0.96
CA ARG A 54 22.71 40.08 0.92
C ARG A 54 24.06 40.50 1.53
N THR A 55 24.46 39.86 2.62
CA THR A 55 25.73 40.13 3.31
C THR A 55 26.91 39.92 2.38
N GLY A 56 26.92 38.82 1.63
CA GLY A 56 27.98 38.56 0.67
C GLY A 56 28.13 39.66 -0.39
N GLU A 57 27.03 40.29 -0.81
CA GLU A 57 27.03 41.33 -1.85
C GLU A 57 27.74 42.62 -1.42
N TRP A 58 27.66 42.99 -0.14
CA TRP A 58 28.32 44.20 0.36
C TRP A 58 29.63 43.94 1.08
N LEU A 59 29.78 42.79 1.75
CA LEU A 59 30.96 42.49 2.57
C LEU A 59 32.18 42.14 1.72
N ILE A 60 32.01 41.37 0.64
CA ILE A 60 33.11 40.97 -0.23
C ILE A 60 33.82 42.19 -0.87
N PRO A 61 33.11 43.14 -1.51
CA PRO A 61 33.76 44.33 -2.06
C PRO A 61 34.46 45.20 -1.01
N ALA A 62 33.88 45.30 0.21
CA ALA A 62 34.48 46.05 1.30
C ALA A 62 35.81 45.43 1.76
N LEU A 63 35.88 44.10 1.87
CA LEU A 63 37.10 43.35 2.21
C LEU A 63 38.16 43.41 1.11
N ASP A 64 37.74 43.38 -0.16
CA ASP A 64 38.65 43.51 -1.30
C ASP A 64 39.33 44.89 -1.31
N ALA A 65 38.54 45.96 -1.15
CA ALA A 65 39.04 47.34 -1.11
C ALA A 65 39.86 47.65 0.15
N ALA A 66 39.65 46.91 1.25
CA ALA A 66 40.42 47.01 2.48
C ALA A 66 41.73 46.19 2.45
N GLY A 67 41.92 45.29 1.47
CA GLY A 67 43.11 44.44 1.37
C GLY A 67 43.20 43.34 2.46
N ALA A 68 42.06 42.92 3.03
CA ALA A 68 42.02 41.97 4.14
C ALA A 68 42.25 40.51 3.67
N GLY A 69 43.52 40.13 3.47
CA GLY A 69 43.97 38.90 2.79
C GLY A 69 43.14 37.63 3.05
N PRO A 70 43.30 36.92 4.19
CA PRO A 70 42.54 35.68 4.47
C PRO A 70 41.01 35.88 4.59
N ALA A 71 40.57 37.04 5.09
CA ALA A 71 39.15 37.34 5.24
C ALA A 71 38.40 37.42 3.90
N ARG A 72 39.07 37.87 2.83
CA ARG A 72 38.53 37.87 1.46
C ARG A 72 38.24 36.46 0.94
N VAL A 73 39.04 35.47 1.34
CA VAL A 73 38.83 34.05 0.98
C VAL A 73 37.66 33.50 1.77
N ALA A 74 37.66 33.67 3.09
CA ALA A 74 36.62 33.17 3.98
C ALA A 74 35.23 33.74 3.65
N ALA A 75 35.13 35.06 3.36
CA ALA A 75 33.87 35.67 2.96
C ALA A 75 33.29 35.05 1.68
N ARG A 76 34.13 34.81 0.66
CA ARG A 76 33.71 34.15 -0.58
C ARG A 76 33.27 32.70 -0.36
N VAL A 77 33.99 31.96 0.49
CA VAL A 77 33.59 30.60 0.90
C VAL A 77 32.21 30.60 1.57
N HIS A 78 31.97 31.48 2.53
CA HIS A 78 30.67 31.57 3.23
C HIS A 78 29.55 32.03 2.31
N ALA A 79 29.82 33.00 1.45
CA ALA A 79 28.87 33.41 0.43
C ALA A 79 28.57 32.29 -0.58
N ALA A 80 29.55 31.42 -0.87
CA ALA A 80 29.37 30.27 -1.75
C ALA A 80 28.51 29.20 -1.09
N ASN A 81 28.74 28.94 0.20
CA ASN A 81 27.86 28.09 1.01
C ASN A 81 26.42 28.63 1.02
N ALA A 82 26.20 29.93 1.25
CA ALA A 82 24.86 30.53 1.17
C ALA A 82 24.21 30.31 -0.21
N ARG A 83 24.95 30.49 -1.30
CA ARG A 83 24.46 30.19 -2.66
C ARG A 83 24.14 28.70 -2.85
N SER A 84 24.95 27.80 -2.32
CA SER A 84 24.68 26.35 -2.34
C SER A 84 23.41 26.00 -1.58
N TYR A 85 23.17 26.58 -0.39
CA TYR A 85 21.90 26.42 0.34
C TYR A 85 20.69 27.00 -0.40
N ALA A 86 20.91 28.00 -1.25
CA ALA A 86 19.90 28.55 -2.16
C ALA A 86 19.82 27.79 -3.50
N ASN A 87 20.46 26.63 -3.63
CA ASN A 87 20.53 25.81 -4.85
C ASN A 87 21.16 26.51 -6.08
N ARG A 88 21.95 27.57 -5.87
CA ARG A 88 22.69 28.32 -6.91
C ARG A 88 24.12 27.77 -7.05
N PHE A 89 24.25 26.49 -7.41
CA PHE A 89 25.53 25.77 -7.40
C PHE A 89 26.57 26.33 -8.40
N ALA A 90 26.13 26.77 -9.58
CA ALA A 90 27.03 27.37 -10.57
C ALA A 90 27.64 28.70 -10.06
N ASP A 91 26.81 29.54 -9.44
CA ASP A 91 27.25 30.81 -8.85
C ASP A 91 28.18 30.59 -7.66
N ALA A 92 27.92 29.55 -6.86
CA ALA A 92 28.81 29.14 -5.78
C ALA A 92 30.20 28.77 -6.32
N LEU A 93 30.27 27.99 -7.40
CA LEU A 93 31.54 27.60 -8.04
C LEU A 93 32.29 28.78 -8.67
N ALA A 94 31.58 29.72 -9.28
CA ALA A 94 32.22 30.93 -9.82
C ALA A 94 32.93 31.73 -8.71
N MET A 95 32.27 31.88 -7.57
CA MET A 95 32.85 32.60 -6.44
C MET A 95 33.97 31.82 -5.73
N LEU A 96 33.89 30.49 -5.70
CA LEU A 96 34.98 29.63 -5.21
C LEU A 96 36.20 29.69 -6.15
N ALA A 97 36.00 29.86 -7.46
CA ALA A 97 37.10 30.06 -8.39
C ALA A 97 37.85 31.38 -8.11
N GLU A 98 37.14 32.47 -7.82
CA GLU A 98 37.77 33.72 -7.36
C GLU A 98 38.53 33.53 -6.05
N ALA A 99 37.91 32.87 -5.07
CA ALA A 99 38.52 32.59 -3.77
C ALA A 99 39.81 31.76 -3.90
N ARG A 100 39.82 30.78 -4.82
CA ARG A 100 40.99 29.96 -5.16
C ARG A 100 42.15 30.82 -5.65
N THR A 101 41.89 31.72 -6.62
CA THR A 101 42.93 32.61 -7.15
C THR A 101 43.50 33.52 -6.07
N ILE A 102 42.65 34.03 -5.17
CA ILE A 102 43.09 34.87 -4.06
C ILE A 102 43.95 34.09 -3.08
N ALA A 103 43.49 32.90 -2.64
CA ALA A 103 44.21 32.06 -1.68
C ALA A 103 45.60 31.68 -2.21
N GLN A 104 45.70 31.34 -3.50
CA GLN A 104 46.98 31.06 -4.17
C GLN A 104 47.90 32.28 -4.19
N ALA A 105 47.37 33.47 -4.53
CA ALA A 105 48.16 34.69 -4.63
C ALA A 105 48.74 35.13 -3.27
N ILE A 106 48.03 34.89 -2.17
CA ILE A 106 48.48 35.26 -0.82
C ILE A 106 49.19 34.10 -0.08
N GLY A 107 49.32 32.92 -0.70
CA GLY A 107 49.94 31.74 -0.08
C GLY A 107 49.14 31.12 1.07
N ASP A 108 47.84 31.38 1.15
CA ASP A 108 46.96 30.87 2.22
C ASP A 108 46.53 29.43 1.92
N ARG A 109 47.31 28.47 2.42
CA ARG A 109 47.06 27.03 2.22
C ARG A 109 45.79 26.55 2.91
N ALA A 110 45.50 27.04 4.12
CA ALA A 110 44.29 26.68 4.86
C ALA A 110 43.04 27.22 4.15
N GLY A 111 43.08 28.46 3.67
CA GLY A 111 42.03 29.05 2.83
C GLY A 111 41.85 28.29 1.51
N ALA A 112 42.95 27.90 0.85
CA ALA A 112 42.89 27.09 -0.37
C ALA A 112 42.23 25.72 -0.12
N ALA A 113 42.59 25.03 0.96
CA ALA A 113 41.97 23.78 1.37
C ALA A 113 40.45 23.94 1.63
N LEU A 114 40.06 25.02 2.29
CA LEU A 114 38.65 25.33 2.56
C LEU A 114 37.85 25.62 1.27
N VAL A 115 38.46 26.31 0.30
CA VAL A 115 37.87 26.54 -1.03
C VAL A 115 37.63 25.23 -1.77
N GLU A 116 38.62 24.34 -1.79
CA GLU A 116 38.47 23.03 -2.43
C GLU A 116 37.42 22.18 -1.73
N LEU A 117 37.42 22.13 -0.39
CA LEU A 117 36.42 21.43 0.41
C LEU A 117 35.00 21.92 0.10
N THR A 118 34.82 23.24 0.00
CA THR A 118 33.53 23.89 -0.27
C THR A 118 33.08 23.69 -1.71
N SER A 119 34.01 23.43 -2.64
CA SER A 119 33.69 23.13 -4.05
C SER A 119 33.07 21.74 -4.24
N VAL A 120 33.32 20.80 -3.31
CA VAL A 120 32.91 19.40 -3.45
C VAL A 120 31.39 19.25 -3.59
N GLN A 121 30.61 19.85 -2.70
CA GLN A 121 29.15 19.73 -2.71
C GLN A 121 28.50 20.30 -3.99
N PRO A 122 28.75 21.55 -4.42
CA PRO A 122 28.15 22.09 -5.64
C PRO A 122 28.59 21.32 -6.89
N LEU A 123 29.85 20.85 -6.97
CA LEU A 123 30.28 19.95 -8.05
C LEU A 123 29.47 18.65 -8.05
N ALA A 124 29.31 18.03 -6.89
CA ALA A 124 28.57 16.78 -6.76
C ALA A 124 27.08 16.96 -7.10
N ARG A 125 26.46 18.07 -6.70
CA ARG A 125 25.06 18.39 -7.02
C ARG A 125 24.82 18.69 -8.49
N LEU A 126 25.84 19.16 -9.22
CA LEU A 126 25.82 19.35 -10.67
C LEU A 126 26.19 18.08 -11.47
N GLY A 127 26.37 16.93 -10.81
CA GLY A 127 26.79 15.68 -11.47
C GLY A 127 28.27 15.64 -11.89
N ARG A 128 29.07 16.66 -11.54
CA ARG A 128 30.51 16.75 -11.85
C ARG A 128 31.35 15.95 -10.84
N LEU A 129 31.00 14.68 -10.65
CA LEU A 129 31.50 13.83 -9.55
C LEU A 129 33.02 13.60 -9.60
N SER A 130 33.59 13.47 -10.80
CA SER A 130 35.05 13.32 -10.96
C SER A 130 35.79 14.59 -10.50
N GLU A 131 35.27 15.77 -10.82
CA GLU A 131 35.84 17.03 -10.37
C GLU A 131 35.64 17.23 -8.87
N ALA A 132 34.49 16.80 -8.33
CA ALA A 132 34.23 16.81 -6.89
C ALA A 132 35.25 15.95 -6.11
N ALA A 133 35.59 14.77 -6.65
CA ALA A 133 36.60 13.88 -6.05
C ALA A 133 38.00 14.50 -6.10
N VAL A 134 38.37 15.12 -7.23
CA VAL A 134 39.65 15.84 -7.36
C VAL A 134 39.71 17.01 -6.38
N ALA A 135 38.64 17.80 -6.25
CA ALA A 135 38.56 18.87 -5.27
C ALA A 135 38.70 18.35 -3.83
N ALA A 136 38.02 17.25 -3.49
CA ALA A 136 38.15 16.65 -2.16
C ALA A 136 39.56 16.13 -1.89
N GLN A 137 40.23 15.51 -2.87
CA GLN A 137 41.63 15.08 -2.76
C GLN A 137 42.59 16.26 -2.59
N ALA A 138 42.39 17.33 -3.36
CA ALA A 138 43.16 18.57 -3.23
C ALA A 138 42.96 19.22 -1.86
N ALA A 139 41.73 19.23 -1.34
CA ALA A 139 41.42 19.72 0.01
C ALA A 139 42.15 18.92 1.08
N ILE A 140 42.23 17.59 0.96
CA ILE A 140 43.00 16.73 1.90
C ILE A 140 44.48 17.10 1.86
N ALA A 141 45.09 17.14 0.67
CA ALA A 141 46.51 17.43 0.53
C ALA A 141 46.89 18.82 1.06
N LEU A 142 46.10 19.85 0.70
CA LEU A 142 46.32 21.22 1.16
C LEU A 142 46.12 21.37 2.67
N ALA A 143 45.15 20.66 3.25
CA ALA A 143 44.90 20.67 4.69
C ALA A 143 46.02 19.94 5.46
N ASP A 144 46.47 18.78 4.98
CA ASP A 144 47.59 18.04 5.58
C ASP A 144 48.88 18.89 5.51
N ASP A 145 49.15 19.55 4.38
CA ASP A 145 50.29 20.48 4.21
C ASP A 145 50.21 21.74 5.10
N ALA A 146 49.00 22.13 5.51
CA ALA A 146 48.74 23.24 6.42
C ALA A 146 48.71 22.82 7.90
N GLY A 147 48.75 21.51 8.20
CA GLY A 147 48.59 20.99 9.56
C GLY A 147 47.15 21.01 10.09
N GLU A 148 46.15 21.17 9.21
CA GLU A 148 44.74 21.33 9.55
C GLU A 148 44.01 19.97 9.60
N LEU A 149 44.26 19.21 10.68
CA LEU A 149 43.76 17.82 10.82
C LEU A 149 42.23 17.70 10.69
N LEU A 150 41.47 18.60 11.32
CA LEU A 150 40.00 18.58 11.25
C LEU A 150 39.49 18.89 9.83
N LEU A 151 40.17 19.79 9.11
CA LEU A 151 39.80 20.13 7.73
C LEU A 151 40.08 18.95 6.79
N ALA A 152 41.23 18.29 6.95
CA ALA A 152 41.56 17.09 6.21
C ALA A 152 40.58 15.95 6.52
N GLY A 153 40.16 15.81 7.78
CA GLY A 153 39.10 14.89 8.21
C GLY A 153 37.77 15.15 7.50
N ARG A 154 37.29 16.40 7.47
CA ARG A 154 36.05 16.80 6.76
C ARG A 154 36.16 16.54 5.25
N ALA A 155 37.32 16.80 4.65
CA ALA A 155 37.58 16.51 3.25
C ALA A 155 37.56 15.00 2.94
N ARG A 156 38.08 14.16 3.85
CA ARG A 156 37.97 12.68 3.75
C ARG A 156 36.52 12.21 3.81
N VAL A 157 35.69 12.78 4.70
CA VAL A 157 34.25 12.46 4.75
C VAL A 157 33.56 12.83 3.43
N ASN A 158 33.81 14.04 2.91
CA ASN A 158 33.24 14.48 1.63
C ASN A 158 33.71 13.62 0.46
N LEU A 159 34.99 13.22 0.43
CA LEU A 159 35.51 12.28 -0.57
C LEU A 159 34.80 10.93 -0.47
N GLY A 160 34.57 10.41 0.74
CA GLY A 160 33.79 9.19 0.93
C GLY A 160 32.38 9.29 0.37
N VAL A 161 31.68 10.40 0.63
CA VAL A 161 30.34 10.66 0.05
C VAL A 161 30.41 10.71 -1.49
N VAL A 162 31.40 11.40 -2.05
CA VAL A 162 31.58 11.48 -3.51
C VAL A 162 31.91 10.13 -4.12
N GLU A 163 32.81 9.33 -3.54
CA GLU A 163 33.12 8.00 -4.08
C GLU A 163 31.90 7.07 -4.05
N ARG A 164 31.06 7.17 -3.01
CA ARG A 164 29.76 6.48 -3.00
C ARG A 164 28.86 6.95 -4.14
N MET A 165 28.75 8.26 -4.36
CA MET A 165 27.99 8.82 -5.51
C MET A 165 28.58 8.42 -6.87
N ARG A 166 29.88 8.16 -6.95
CA ARG A 166 30.60 7.62 -8.12
C ARG A 166 30.52 6.11 -8.24
N ASP A 167 29.56 5.48 -7.55
CA ASP A 167 29.33 4.05 -7.60
C ASP A 167 30.47 3.19 -7.02
N ARG A 168 31.26 3.72 -6.06
CA ARG A 168 32.39 3.02 -5.41
C ARG A 168 32.24 2.97 -3.88
N PRO A 169 31.21 2.28 -3.35
CA PRO A 169 30.92 2.25 -1.92
C PRO A 169 32.05 1.65 -1.07
N GLU A 170 32.86 0.72 -1.58
CA GLU A 170 34.02 0.18 -0.86
C GLU A 170 35.10 1.25 -0.61
N GLN A 171 35.36 2.10 -1.61
CA GLN A 171 36.30 3.21 -1.46
C GLN A 171 35.74 4.25 -0.48
N ALA A 172 34.42 4.49 -0.52
CA ALA A 172 33.75 5.33 0.46
C ALA A 172 33.97 4.84 1.90
N LEU A 173 33.80 3.53 2.15
CA LEU A 173 34.03 2.93 3.47
C LEU A 173 35.47 3.12 3.96
N GLN A 174 36.47 3.04 3.06
CA GLN A 174 37.87 3.30 3.41
C GLN A 174 38.07 4.75 3.86
N HIS A 175 37.48 5.71 3.15
CA HIS A 175 37.58 7.13 3.51
C HIS A 175 36.87 7.46 4.83
N PHE A 176 35.71 6.87 5.10
CA PHE A 176 35.03 7.03 6.39
C PHE A 176 35.84 6.42 7.55
N ALA A 177 36.43 5.24 7.35
CA ALA A 177 37.29 4.62 8.36
C ALA A 177 38.51 5.47 8.72
N LEU A 178 39.09 6.18 7.75
CA LEU A 178 40.20 7.12 7.98
C LEU A 178 39.77 8.41 8.68
N ALA A 179 38.51 8.83 8.52
CA ALA A 179 37.99 10.05 9.13
C ALA A 179 37.50 9.85 10.58
N LEU A 180 36.98 8.66 10.92
CA LEU A 180 36.40 8.39 12.25
C LEU A 180 37.33 8.76 13.43
N PRO A 181 38.63 8.38 13.45
CA PRO A 181 39.50 8.69 14.59
C PRO A 181 39.75 10.18 14.80
N VAL A 182 39.57 11.01 13.76
CA VAL A 182 39.81 12.46 13.82
C VAL A 182 38.73 13.18 14.64
N PHE A 183 37.52 12.62 14.71
CA PHE A 183 36.36 13.25 15.31
C PHE A 183 35.91 12.58 16.61
N SER A 184 36.79 11.88 17.32
CA SER A 184 36.47 11.16 18.56
C SER A 184 35.72 12.01 19.60
N ASP A 185 35.99 13.31 19.62
CA ASP A 185 35.41 14.27 20.57
C ASP A 185 34.25 15.11 19.97
N GLU A 186 33.86 14.86 18.71
CA GLU A 186 32.74 15.53 18.02
C GLU A 186 31.57 14.54 17.78
N PRO A 187 30.69 14.29 18.77
CA PRO A 187 29.67 13.23 18.69
C PRO A 187 28.67 13.41 17.54
N LEU A 188 28.32 14.65 17.20
CA LEU A 188 27.44 14.95 16.06
C LEU A 188 28.12 14.66 14.71
N THR A 189 29.42 14.94 14.60
CA THR A 189 30.20 14.64 13.39
C THR A 189 30.39 13.13 13.23
N LEU A 190 30.67 12.40 14.32
CA LEU A 190 30.71 10.94 14.31
C LEU A 190 29.37 10.33 13.86
N ALA A 191 28.25 10.84 14.38
CA ALA A 191 26.92 10.39 13.96
C ALA A 191 26.69 10.60 12.45
N GLN A 192 27.16 11.71 11.90
CA GLN A 192 27.08 11.98 10.46
C GLN A 192 27.96 11.01 9.65
N ILE A 193 29.18 10.74 10.10
CA ILE A 193 30.09 9.78 9.44
C ILE A 193 29.49 8.38 9.46
N GLU A 194 28.96 7.93 10.60
CA GLU A 194 28.30 6.62 10.73
C GLU A 194 27.05 6.52 9.85
N SER A 195 26.25 7.59 9.74
CA SER A 195 25.13 7.61 8.78
C SER A 195 25.59 7.43 7.34
N ASN A 196 26.63 8.14 6.92
CA ASN A 196 27.17 8.02 5.56
C ASN A 196 27.81 6.64 5.31
N ARG A 197 28.47 6.07 6.34
CA ARG A 197 29.00 4.71 6.32
C ARG A 197 27.90 3.68 6.16
N ALA A 198 26.80 3.85 6.89
CA ALA A 198 25.62 2.99 6.82
C ALA A 198 25.00 2.99 5.41
N GLU A 199 24.91 4.14 4.74
CA GLU A 199 24.46 4.22 3.34
C GLU A 199 25.38 3.44 2.39
N ALA A 200 26.70 3.55 2.53
CA ALA A 200 27.64 2.78 1.71
C ALA A 200 27.55 1.26 1.98
N LEU A 201 27.32 0.86 3.24
CA LEU A 201 27.05 -0.55 3.59
C LEU A 201 25.73 -1.04 2.99
N LEU A 202 24.71 -0.17 2.95
CA LEU A 202 23.41 -0.47 2.35
C LEU A 202 23.51 -0.65 0.83
N ASP A 203 24.28 0.19 0.14
CA ASP A 203 24.57 0.05 -1.30
C ASP A 203 25.23 -1.32 -1.61
N LEU A 204 25.97 -1.87 -0.64
CA LEU A 204 26.57 -3.21 -0.70
C LEU A 204 25.71 -4.33 -0.17
N THR A 205 24.46 -4.06 0.25
CA THR A 205 23.54 -5.01 0.89
C THR A 205 24.12 -5.69 2.15
N ARG A 206 25.01 -5.00 2.88
CA ARG A 206 25.55 -5.42 4.19
C ARG A 206 24.61 -4.97 5.30
N PHE A 207 23.39 -5.51 5.29
CA PHE A 207 22.28 -4.95 6.05
C PHE A 207 22.48 -4.91 7.56
N ALA A 208 23.08 -5.95 8.16
CA ALA A 208 23.28 -6.00 9.61
C ALA A 208 24.19 -4.86 10.10
N GLU A 209 25.30 -4.63 9.41
CA GLU A 209 26.24 -3.57 9.74
C GLU A 209 25.66 -2.18 9.46
N ALA A 210 24.88 -2.03 8.39
CA ALA A 210 24.19 -0.79 8.07
C ALA A 210 23.11 -0.44 9.12
N GLU A 211 22.33 -1.43 9.58
CA GLU A 211 21.29 -1.24 10.60
C GLU A 211 21.89 -0.84 11.95
N GLU A 212 23.00 -1.47 12.35
CA GLU A 212 23.75 -1.08 13.56
C GLU A 212 24.23 0.37 13.48
N ALA A 213 24.87 0.74 12.37
CA ALA A 213 25.38 2.10 12.14
C ALA A 213 24.26 3.15 12.10
N PHE A 214 23.14 2.88 11.42
CA PHE A 214 21.98 3.79 11.42
C PHE A 214 21.38 3.96 12.81
N ARG A 215 21.22 2.88 13.60
CA ARG A 215 20.71 2.98 14.97
C ARG A 215 21.62 3.79 15.89
N ALA A 216 22.93 3.57 15.81
CA ALA A 216 23.91 4.31 16.60
C ALA A 216 23.90 5.81 16.24
N SER A 217 23.83 6.13 14.94
CA SER A 217 23.72 7.50 14.43
C SER A 217 22.42 8.17 14.89
N LEU A 218 21.28 7.49 14.72
CA LEU A 218 19.95 7.99 15.12
C LEU A 218 19.90 8.34 16.60
N GLY A 219 20.30 7.41 17.49
CA GLY A 219 20.30 7.65 18.92
C GLY A 219 21.26 8.76 19.37
N SER A 220 22.28 9.09 18.57
CA SER A 220 23.18 10.21 18.83
C SER A 220 22.55 11.55 18.42
N PHE A 221 21.89 11.62 17.27
CA PHE A 221 21.14 12.82 16.87
C PHE A 221 19.96 13.12 17.79
N GLU A 222 19.25 12.10 18.28
CA GLU A 222 18.15 12.27 19.22
C GLU A 222 18.60 12.85 20.56
N ARG A 223 19.69 12.31 21.15
CA ARG A 223 20.26 12.85 22.39
C ARG A 223 20.75 14.28 22.26
N ALA A 224 21.17 14.68 21.06
CA ALA A 224 21.61 16.03 20.76
C ALA A 224 20.47 16.98 20.34
N GLY A 225 19.22 16.51 20.27
CA GLY A 225 18.07 17.32 19.83
C GLY A 225 18.07 17.69 18.35
N ALA A 226 18.89 17.04 17.52
CA ALA A 226 19.04 17.32 16.09
C ALA A 226 17.92 16.67 15.26
N GLN A 227 16.68 17.18 15.40
CA GLN A 227 15.46 16.54 14.87
C GLN A 227 15.49 16.27 13.36
N ARG A 228 15.95 17.24 12.56
CA ARG A 228 16.06 17.06 11.10
C ARG A 228 17.03 15.94 10.71
N ALA A 229 18.20 15.88 11.37
CA ALA A 229 19.19 14.83 11.10
C ALA A 229 18.67 13.46 11.56
N ALA A 230 18.04 13.39 12.74
CA ALA A 230 17.38 12.18 13.21
C ALA A 230 16.29 11.70 12.23
N ALA A 231 15.49 12.61 11.67
CA ALA A 231 14.47 12.27 10.68
C ALA A 231 15.04 11.65 9.40
N ILE A 232 16.15 12.21 8.89
CA ILE A 232 16.84 11.69 7.70
C ILE A 232 17.38 10.28 7.96
N VAL A 233 18.06 10.06 9.10
CA VAL A 233 18.62 8.75 9.47
C VAL A 233 17.53 7.72 9.73
N GLU A 234 16.44 8.11 10.40
CA GLU A 234 15.27 7.25 10.60
C GLU A 234 14.65 6.81 9.27
N GLY A 235 14.54 7.72 8.30
CA GLY A 235 14.09 7.39 6.94
C GLY A 235 15.03 6.45 6.19
N ASN A 236 16.34 6.62 6.32
CA ASN A 236 17.31 5.71 5.71
C ASN A 236 17.27 4.30 6.36
N LEU A 237 17.04 4.24 7.67
CA LEU A 237 16.77 2.98 8.37
C LEU A 237 15.47 2.33 7.87
N ALA A 238 14.44 3.12 7.59
CA ALA A 238 13.21 2.63 6.98
C ALA A 238 13.45 2.03 5.57
N ASP A 239 14.23 2.69 4.71
CA ASP A 239 14.62 2.19 3.39
C ASP A 239 15.36 0.84 3.50
N LEU A 240 16.29 0.72 4.46
CA LEU A 240 16.99 -0.53 4.76
C LEU A 240 16.02 -1.66 5.11
N LEU A 241 15.09 -1.39 6.05
CA LEU A 241 14.10 -2.37 6.47
C LEU A 241 13.20 -2.80 5.31
N GLY A 242 12.81 -1.84 4.45
CA GLY A 242 12.05 -2.10 3.24
C GLY A 242 12.76 -3.07 2.30
N ARG A 243 14.05 -2.84 2.02
CA ARG A 243 14.89 -3.70 1.16
C ARG A 243 15.11 -5.10 1.72
N GLN A 244 15.09 -5.27 3.05
CA GLN A 244 15.14 -6.58 3.70
C GLN A 244 13.79 -7.34 3.68
N GLY A 245 12.70 -6.71 3.26
CA GLY A 245 11.35 -7.27 3.36
C GLY A 245 10.72 -7.12 4.75
N ARG A 246 11.31 -6.31 5.65
CA ARG A 246 10.73 -5.96 6.97
C ARG A 246 9.77 -4.77 6.82
N LEU A 247 8.74 -4.96 6.00
CA LEU A 247 7.92 -3.89 5.44
C LEU A 247 7.10 -3.12 6.48
N HIS A 248 6.54 -3.79 7.49
CA HIS A 248 5.80 -3.10 8.55
C HIS A 248 6.70 -2.19 9.39
N GLY A 249 7.87 -2.69 9.80
CA GLY A 249 8.86 -1.87 10.50
C GLY A 249 9.32 -0.67 9.66
N ALA A 250 9.53 -0.85 8.35
CA ALA A 250 9.85 0.25 7.45
C ALA A 250 8.77 1.36 7.47
N LEU A 251 7.50 0.99 7.35
CA LEU A 251 6.39 1.96 7.38
C LEU A 251 6.31 2.70 8.72
N ASP A 252 6.50 2.01 9.85
CA ASP A 252 6.57 2.64 11.16
C ASP A 252 7.71 3.67 11.28
N HIS A 253 8.90 3.32 10.80
CA HIS A 253 10.07 4.22 10.80
C HIS A 253 9.81 5.44 9.88
N PHE A 254 9.19 5.28 8.71
CA PHE A 254 8.82 6.42 7.85
C PHE A 254 7.80 7.34 8.54
N GLU A 255 6.82 6.79 9.24
CA GLU A 255 5.84 7.59 9.98
C GLU A 255 6.50 8.35 11.15
N ARG A 256 7.46 7.74 11.86
CA ARG A 256 8.27 8.46 12.87
C ARG A 256 9.16 9.54 12.27
N ALA A 257 9.78 9.28 11.12
CA ALA A 257 10.61 10.26 10.41
C ALA A 257 9.77 11.47 9.98
N ALA A 258 8.58 11.23 9.41
CA ALA A 258 7.67 12.29 8.97
C ALA A 258 7.25 13.22 10.11
N ARG A 259 7.03 12.69 11.33
CA ARG A 259 6.65 13.50 12.51
C ARG A 259 7.76 14.41 13.03
N ARG A 260 9.02 14.16 12.68
CA ARG A 260 10.16 14.99 13.12
C ARG A 260 10.38 16.22 12.23
N PHE A 261 9.67 16.32 11.10
CA PHE A 261 9.64 17.55 10.32
C PHE A 261 8.56 18.49 10.86
N GLU A 262 8.95 19.73 11.19
CA GLU A 262 7.99 20.79 11.48
C GLU A 262 7.26 21.22 10.20
N ASP A 263 5.99 21.62 10.33
CA ASP A 263 5.18 22.05 9.19
C ASP A 263 5.88 23.17 8.40
N GLY A 264 6.15 22.93 7.11
CA GLY A 264 6.79 23.88 6.21
C GLY A 264 8.32 23.90 6.24
N GLN A 265 8.98 23.15 7.14
CA GLN A 265 10.44 23.03 7.15
C GLN A 265 10.93 21.88 6.27
N ALA A 266 12.05 22.10 5.56
CA ALA A 266 12.72 21.11 4.70
C ALA A 266 11.80 20.34 3.73
N PRO A 267 11.00 21.01 2.88
CA PRO A 267 10.00 20.37 2.01
C PRO A 267 10.60 19.34 1.04
N GLY A 268 11.86 19.53 0.62
CA GLY A 268 12.57 18.57 -0.20
C GLY A 268 12.89 17.25 0.52
N ASP A 269 13.32 17.31 1.78
CA ASP A 269 13.62 16.11 2.57
C ASP A 269 12.34 15.32 2.88
N ALA A 270 11.26 16.02 3.22
CA ALA A 270 9.94 15.40 3.41
C ALA A 270 9.45 14.72 2.12
N ALA A 271 9.60 15.38 0.96
CA ALA A 271 9.21 14.80 -0.31
C ALA A 271 10.05 13.58 -0.72
N ARG A 272 11.35 13.56 -0.37
CA ARG A 272 12.20 12.38 -0.56
C ARG A 272 11.68 11.19 0.26
N LEU A 273 11.37 11.39 1.54
CA LEU A 273 10.83 10.33 2.40
C LEU A 273 9.47 9.84 1.94
N ASP A 274 8.60 10.74 1.45
CA ASP A 274 7.32 10.36 0.87
C ASP A 274 7.51 9.43 -0.36
N ALA A 275 8.52 9.68 -1.20
CA ALA A 275 8.85 8.82 -2.34
C ALA A 275 9.41 7.46 -1.90
N GLU A 276 10.30 7.43 -0.90
CA GLU A 276 10.88 6.19 -0.38
C GLU A 276 9.82 5.34 0.34
N ARG A 277 8.88 5.96 1.08
CA ARG A 277 7.71 5.26 1.62
C ARG A 277 6.83 4.68 0.50
N ALA A 278 6.66 5.41 -0.61
CA ALA A 278 5.89 4.92 -1.76
C ALA A 278 6.52 3.68 -2.40
N GLU A 279 7.86 3.55 -2.40
CA GLU A 279 8.54 2.32 -2.83
C GLU A 279 8.16 1.11 -1.95
N VAL A 280 8.09 1.30 -0.63
CA VAL A 280 7.65 0.23 0.30
C VAL A 280 6.17 -0.10 0.12
N LEU A 281 5.30 0.89 -0.08
CA LEU A 281 3.89 0.65 -0.39
C LEU A 281 3.74 -0.17 -1.69
N ALA A 282 4.52 0.16 -2.73
CA ALA A 282 4.54 -0.59 -3.98
C ALA A 282 5.01 -2.03 -3.76
N SER A 283 6.07 -2.25 -2.98
CA SER A 283 6.58 -3.61 -2.71
C SER A 283 5.60 -4.49 -1.93
N VAL A 284 4.81 -3.86 -1.04
CA VAL A 284 3.70 -4.51 -0.32
C VAL A 284 2.55 -4.86 -1.28
N GLY A 285 2.40 -4.16 -2.41
CA GLY A 285 1.27 -4.34 -3.33
C GLY A 285 0.15 -3.31 -3.16
N MET A 286 0.37 -2.24 -2.39
CA MET A 286 -0.52 -1.08 -2.31
C MET A 286 -0.30 -0.15 -3.52
N ILE A 287 -0.60 -0.68 -4.71
CA ILE A 287 -0.22 -0.08 -5.99
C ILE A 287 -0.88 1.29 -6.21
N ASP A 288 -2.15 1.44 -5.86
CA ASP A 288 -2.88 2.70 -6.04
C ASP A 288 -2.31 3.81 -5.15
N GLU A 289 -2.13 3.51 -3.88
CA GLU A 289 -1.58 4.41 -2.88
C GLU A 289 -0.13 4.79 -3.19
N ALA A 290 0.66 3.84 -3.67
CA ALA A 290 2.03 4.09 -4.11
C ALA A 290 2.07 5.03 -5.32
N VAL A 291 1.24 4.82 -6.35
CA VAL A 291 1.18 5.70 -7.53
C VAL A 291 0.82 7.14 -7.14
N ASP A 292 -0.17 7.32 -6.28
CA ASP A 292 -0.59 8.65 -5.83
C ASP A 292 0.47 9.32 -4.96
N ALA A 293 1.14 8.55 -4.08
CA ALA A 293 2.25 9.04 -3.27
C ALA A 293 3.45 9.45 -4.15
N PHE A 294 3.84 8.65 -5.15
CA PHE A 294 4.90 8.98 -6.09
C PHE A 294 4.60 10.26 -6.87
N ARG A 295 3.38 10.42 -7.41
CA ARG A 295 2.99 11.64 -8.15
C ARG A 295 3.10 12.88 -7.28
N THR A 296 2.63 12.79 -6.04
CA THR A 296 2.71 13.88 -5.07
C THR A 296 4.16 14.24 -4.74
N ALA A 297 5.00 13.24 -4.47
CA ALA A 297 6.41 13.42 -4.17
C ALA A 297 7.17 14.02 -5.37
N ILE A 298 6.94 13.53 -6.59
CA ILE A 298 7.55 14.04 -7.83
C ILE A 298 7.27 15.53 -8.01
N GLY A 299 6.02 15.98 -7.77
CA GLY A 299 5.67 17.40 -7.86
C GLY A 299 6.47 18.27 -6.88
N ARG A 300 6.61 17.81 -5.62
CA ARG A 300 7.37 18.53 -4.57
C ARG A 300 8.88 18.50 -4.80
N LEU A 301 9.42 17.36 -5.24
CA LEU A 301 10.84 17.19 -5.57
C LEU A 301 11.24 18.06 -6.76
N SER A 302 10.39 18.14 -7.78
CA SER A 302 10.60 19.02 -8.94
C SER A 302 10.68 20.48 -8.52
N ALA A 303 9.85 20.93 -7.57
CA ALA A 303 9.90 22.31 -7.06
C ALA A 303 11.14 22.58 -6.18
N SER A 304 11.73 21.52 -5.59
CA SER A 304 12.86 21.63 -4.65
C SER A 304 14.23 21.52 -5.33
N GLY A 305 14.30 21.21 -6.63
CA GLY A 305 15.55 21.05 -7.38
C GLY A 305 16.36 19.79 -7.01
N LEU A 306 15.74 18.82 -6.33
CA LEU A 306 16.37 17.56 -5.92
C LEU A 306 16.32 16.52 -7.05
N ASN A 307 17.14 16.72 -8.09
CA ASN A 307 17.07 15.97 -9.35
C ASN A 307 17.35 14.46 -9.20
N ARG A 308 18.26 14.06 -8.30
CA ARG A 308 18.58 12.64 -8.06
C ARG A 308 17.39 11.92 -7.44
N GLU A 309 16.81 12.52 -6.40
CA GLU A 309 15.64 12.03 -5.69
C GLU A 309 14.40 12.01 -6.60
N LEU A 310 14.26 13.03 -7.45
CA LEU A 310 13.23 13.09 -8.50
C LEU A 310 13.36 11.92 -9.49
N ALA A 311 14.58 11.62 -9.96
CA ALA A 311 14.84 10.50 -10.86
C ALA A 311 14.53 9.15 -10.20
N ARG A 312 14.90 8.99 -8.92
CA ARG A 312 14.55 7.80 -8.11
C ARG A 312 13.04 7.62 -7.99
N ALA A 313 12.31 8.69 -7.65
CA ALA A 313 10.84 8.65 -7.56
C ALA A 313 10.18 8.28 -8.91
N ARG A 314 10.73 8.76 -10.04
CA ARG A 314 10.27 8.37 -11.39
C ARG A 314 10.55 6.90 -11.71
N LEU A 315 11.70 6.37 -11.32
CA LEU A 315 12.00 4.93 -11.44
C LEU A 315 10.99 4.09 -10.63
N GLY A 316 10.76 4.45 -9.36
CA GLY A 316 9.77 3.78 -8.51
C GLY A 316 8.35 3.82 -9.09
N LEU A 317 7.92 4.98 -9.60
CA LEU A 317 6.66 5.13 -10.31
C LEU A 317 6.59 4.25 -11.57
N GLY A 318 7.65 4.23 -12.37
CA GLY A 318 7.75 3.43 -13.59
C GLY A 318 7.60 1.93 -13.33
N LEU A 319 8.32 1.39 -12.33
CA LEU A 319 8.19 0.01 -11.88
C LEU A 319 6.77 -0.31 -11.38
N THR A 320 6.18 0.59 -10.60
CA THR A 320 4.83 0.42 -10.06
C THR A 320 3.76 0.40 -11.17
N LEU A 321 3.90 1.28 -12.17
CA LEU A 321 3.01 1.33 -13.34
C LEU A 321 3.19 0.11 -14.24
N LEU A 322 4.42 -0.40 -14.38
CA LEU A 322 4.71 -1.62 -15.12
C LEU A 322 4.01 -2.82 -14.49
N GLY A 323 4.09 -3.00 -13.17
CA GLY A 323 3.37 -4.04 -12.44
C GLY A 323 1.84 -3.96 -12.61
N ARG A 324 1.30 -2.76 -12.85
CA ARG A 324 -0.12 -2.53 -13.15
C ARG A 324 -0.49 -2.71 -14.65
N GLY A 325 0.47 -3.08 -15.50
CA GLY A 325 0.28 -3.21 -16.94
C GLY A 325 0.10 -1.89 -17.69
N ARG A 326 0.37 -0.73 -17.07
CA ARG A 326 0.30 0.61 -17.68
C ARG A 326 1.58 0.92 -18.44
N ARG A 327 1.85 0.13 -19.48
CA ARG A 327 3.13 0.08 -20.21
C ARG A 327 3.61 1.43 -20.74
N GLU A 328 2.74 2.21 -21.38
CA GLU A 328 3.12 3.53 -21.94
C GLU A 328 3.55 4.51 -20.85
N ALA A 329 2.74 4.67 -19.81
CA ALA A 329 3.06 5.54 -18.68
C ALA A 329 4.30 5.07 -17.90
N ALA A 330 4.53 3.74 -17.83
CA ALA A 330 5.75 3.18 -17.27
C ALA A 330 6.98 3.55 -18.10
N LEU A 331 6.89 3.42 -19.44
CA LEU A 331 7.98 3.78 -20.35
C LEU A 331 8.37 5.26 -20.22
N GLU A 332 7.39 6.17 -20.20
CA GLU A 332 7.62 7.60 -20.03
C GLU A 332 8.39 7.91 -18.73
N ALA A 333 7.94 7.33 -17.61
CA ALA A 333 8.59 7.52 -16.32
C ALA A 333 10.02 6.96 -16.27
N LEU A 334 10.23 5.76 -16.82
CA LEU A 334 11.53 5.09 -16.84
C LEU A 334 12.54 5.80 -17.75
N VAL A 335 12.14 6.26 -18.94
CA VAL A 335 13.02 7.01 -19.85
C VAL A 335 13.45 8.34 -19.22
N ALA A 336 12.50 9.07 -18.61
CA ALA A 336 12.81 10.33 -17.92
C ALA A 336 13.77 10.11 -16.73
N ALA A 337 13.60 9.02 -15.98
CA ALA A 337 14.52 8.64 -14.90
C ALA A 337 15.93 8.33 -15.44
N ALA A 338 16.03 7.50 -16.49
CA ALA A 338 17.31 7.12 -17.09
C ALA A 338 18.09 8.32 -17.64
N GLN A 339 17.41 9.25 -18.33
CA GLN A 339 18.00 10.50 -18.82
C GLN A 339 18.57 11.34 -17.67
N THR A 340 17.78 11.54 -16.62
CA THR A 340 18.20 12.34 -15.46
C THR A 340 19.40 11.68 -14.75
N PHE A 341 19.40 10.35 -14.58
CA PHE A 341 20.54 9.65 -13.98
C PHE A 341 21.80 9.71 -14.86
N ALA A 342 21.65 9.64 -16.18
CA ALA A 342 22.77 9.77 -17.11
C ALA A 342 23.40 11.18 -17.05
N GLU A 343 22.59 12.24 -17.00
CA GLU A 343 23.05 13.62 -16.81
C GLU A 343 23.79 13.82 -15.48
N LEU A 344 23.37 13.09 -14.43
CA LEU A 344 24.01 13.11 -13.11
C LEU A 344 25.24 12.20 -13.02
N GLY A 345 25.54 11.40 -14.05
CA GLY A 345 26.65 10.45 -14.05
C GLY A 345 26.45 9.23 -13.15
N ASP A 346 25.21 8.89 -12.77
CA ASP A 346 24.89 7.75 -11.90
C ASP A 346 24.71 6.46 -12.73
N SER A 347 25.81 5.74 -12.94
CA SER A 347 25.85 4.58 -13.82
C SER A 347 25.03 3.40 -13.29
N SER A 348 25.03 3.16 -11.98
CA SER A 348 24.27 2.08 -11.36
C SER A 348 22.77 2.36 -11.39
N ALA A 349 22.33 3.60 -11.19
CA ALA A 349 20.92 3.97 -11.32
C ALA A 349 20.43 3.90 -12.77
N VAL A 350 21.27 4.27 -13.75
CA VAL A 350 20.99 4.01 -15.18
C VAL A 350 20.82 2.52 -15.43
N ALA A 351 21.73 1.67 -14.93
CA ALA A 351 21.64 0.22 -15.10
C ALA A 351 20.39 -0.39 -14.44
N ARG A 352 20.01 0.06 -13.23
CA ARG A 352 18.76 -0.35 -12.57
C ARG A 352 17.52 0.09 -13.34
N THR A 353 17.54 1.29 -13.91
CA THR A 353 16.44 1.78 -14.77
C THR A 353 16.35 0.99 -16.08
N ASN A 354 17.49 0.64 -16.66
CA ASN A 354 17.58 -0.23 -17.82
C ASN A 354 17.05 -1.64 -17.52
N LEU A 355 17.31 -2.19 -16.33
CA LEU A 355 16.72 -3.47 -15.92
C LEU A 355 15.19 -3.41 -15.89
N ALA A 356 14.60 -2.30 -15.42
CA ALA A 356 13.15 -2.08 -15.48
C ALA A 356 12.63 -1.96 -16.93
N LEU A 357 13.38 -1.29 -17.82
CA LEU A 357 13.08 -1.25 -19.26
C LEU A 357 13.18 -2.64 -19.90
N ALA A 358 14.13 -3.48 -19.50
CA ALA A 358 14.23 -4.86 -19.96
C ALA A 358 12.99 -5.69 -19.55
N GLN A 359 12.48 -5.50 -18.33
CA GLN A 359 11.23 -6.12 -17.90
C GLN A 359 10.02 -5.62 -18.72
N LEU A 360 9.99 -4.33 -19.07
CA LEU A 360 8.96 -3.77 -19.95
C LEU A 360 9.01 -4.45 -21.34
N HIS A 361 10.19 -4.53 -21.97
CA HIS A 361 10.38 -5.21 -23.27
C HIS A 361 10.02 -6.70 -23.21
N LEU A 362 10.38 -7.38 -22.11
CA LEU A 362 9.98 -8.75 -21.85
C LEU A 362 8.44 -8.88 -21.81
N SER A 363 7.75 -7.94 -21.17
CA SER A 363 6.28 -7.92 -21.08
C SER A 363 5.56 -7.66 -22.41
N THR A 364 6.27 -7.13 -23.40
CA THR A 364 5.76 -6.88 -24.77
C THR A 364 6.23 -7.93 -25.77
N GLY A 365 7.05 -8.89 -25.35
CA GLY A 365 7.57 -9.98 -26.20
C GLY A 365 8.80 -9.63 -27.04
N ASP A 366 9.44 -8.47 -26.82
CA ASP A 366 10.67 -8.08 -27.51
C ASP A 366 11.88 -8.70 -26.78
N LEU A 367 12.08 -10.00 -26.98
CA LEU A 367 13.06 -10.79 -26.23
C LEU A 367 14.51 -10.41 -26.55
N ASP A 368 14.80 -10.01 -27.80
CA ASP A 368 16.14 -9.61 -28.22
C ASP A 368 16.55 -8.31 -27.51
N ARG A 369 15.66 -7.30 -27.51
CA ARG A 369 15.93 -6.05 -26.82
C ARG A 369 15.98 -6.23 -25.31
N ALA A 370 15.06 -7.01 -24.74
CA ALA A 370 15.04 -7.31 -23.31
C ALA A 370 16.34 -7.97 -22.85
N GLU A 371 16.83 -8.97 -23.60
CA GLU A 371 18.06 -9.69 -23.25
C GLU A 371 19.29 -8.80 -23.33
N GLN A 372 19.42 -8.02 -24.40
CA GLN A 372 20.54 -7.11 -24.57
C GLN A 372 20.62 -6.13 -23.40
N ILE A 373 19.51 -5.45 -23.08
CA ILE A 373 19.45 -4.47 -22.00
C ILE A 373 19.70 -5.14 -20.64
N ALA A 374 19.11 -6.31 -20.37
CA ALA A 374 19.29 -7.01 -19.10
C ALA A 374 20.74 -7.46 -18.89
N ARG A 375 21.42 -7.98 -19.93
CA ARG A 375 22.83 -8.37 -19.84
C ARG A 375 23.77 -7.17 -19.70
N ASP A 376 23.47 -6.05 -20.34
CA ASP A 376 24.22 -4.79 -20.17
C ASP A 376 24.11 -4.28 -18.73
N ALA A 377 22.89 -4.25 -18.18
CA ALA A 377 22.64 -3.91 -16.79
C ALA A 377 23.37 -4.87 -15.83
N MET A 378 23.33 -6.18 -16.09
CA MET A 378 24.01 -7.18 -15.28
C MET A 378 25.53 -6.96 -15.23
N ARG A 379 26.16 -6.62 -16.36
CA ARG A 379 27.59 -6.30 -16.41
C ARG A 379 27.91 -5.06 -15.57
N ALA A 380 27.10 -4.01 -15.69
CA ALA A 380 27.28 -2.77 -14.94
C ALA A 380 27.04 -2.92 -13.42
N LEU A 381 26.27 -3.92 -13.00
CA LEU A 381 25.88 -4.13 -11.59
C LEU A 381 26.57 -5.36 -10.95
N THR A 382 27.65 -5.87 -11.56
CA THR A 382 28.30 -7.13 -11.12
C THR A 382 28.84 -7.07 -9.68
N ASP A 383 29.30 -5.89 -9.25
CA ASP A 383 29.82 -5.59 -7.92
C ASP A 383 28.72 -5.34 -6.87
N ARG A 384 27.44 -5.33 -7.28
CA ARG A 384 26.26 -5.10 -6.45
C ARG A 384 25.44 -6.39 -6.36
N PRO A 385 25.60 -7.21 -5.30
CA PRO A 385 25.10 -8.58 -5.28
C PRO A 385 23.57 -8.70 -5.36
N GLY A 386 22.85 -7.76 -4.73
CA GLY A 386 21.39 -7.71 -4.81
C GLY A 386 20.88 -7.35 -6.20
N ASP A 387 21.47 -6.32 -6.81
CA ASP A 387 21.12 -5.91 -8.17
C ASP A 387 21.49 -6.99 -9.19
N ALA A 388 22.66 -7.62 -9.06
CA ALA A 388 23.07 -8.72 -9.91
C ALA A 388 22.15 -9.95 -9.80
N ALA A 389 21.59 -10.21 -8.62
CA ALA A 389 20.57 -11.25 -8.45
C ALA A 389 19.25 -10.88 -9.13
N ALA A 390 18.83 -9.61 -9.04
CA ALA A 390 17.64 -9.11 -9.74
C ALA A 390 17.80 -9.17 -11.28
N CYS A 391 19.00 -8.87 -11.80
CA CYS A 391 19.34 -9.08 -13.20
C CYS A 391 19.19 -10.56 -13.61
N GLY A 392 19.72 -11.48 -12.80
CA GLY A 392 19.63 -12.92 -13.05
C GLY A 392 18.19 -13.44 -13.11
N LEU A 393 17.28 -12.89 -12.30
CA LEU A 393 15.85 -13.19 -12.39
C LEU A 393 15.26 -12.80 -13.75
N VAL A 394 15.56 -11.58 -14.23
CA VAL A 394 15.04 -11.08 -15.53
C VAL A 394 15.61 -11.89 -16.69
N VAL A 395 16.92 -12.17 -16.69
CA VAL A 395 17.58 -13.03 -17.68
C VAL A 395 17.00 -14.44 -17.65
N GLY A 396 16.79 -15.02 -16.47
CA GLY A 396 16.15 -16.33 -16.31
C GLY A 396 14.76 -16.38 -16.94
N ARG A 397 13.91 -15.36 -16.69
CA ARG A 397 12.57 -15.26 -17.31
C ARG A 397 12.63 -15.13 -18.83
N ILE A 398 13.58 -14.37 -19.37
CA ILE A 398 13.81 -14.26 -20.82
C ILE A 398 14.18 -15.64 -21.41
N LEU A 399 15.11 -16.35 -20.78
CA LEU A 399 15.56 -17.67 -21.24
C LEU A 399 14.42 -18.71 -21.18
N ILE A 400 13.55 -18.65 -20.18
CA ILE A 400 12.34 -19.48 -20.10
C ILE A 400 11.42 -19.22 -21.30
N GLN A 401 11.15 -17.96 -21.66
CA GLN A 401 10.32 -17.62 -22.82
C GLN A 401 10.94 -18.04 -24.16
N ARG A 402 12.28 -18.11 -24.24
CA ARG A 402 13.01 -18.68 -25.38
C ARG A 402 13.05 -20.22 -25.38
N ASN A 403 12.42 -20.88 -24.41
CA ASN A 403 12.53 -22.33 -24.16
C ASN A 403 13.95 -22.84 -23.85
N ALA A 404 14.87 -21.95 -23.44
CA ALA A 404 16.23 -22.30 -23.03
C ALA A 404 16.29 -22.64 -21.52
N CYS A 405 15.47 -23.60 -21.08
CA CYS A 405 15.19 -23.83 -19.66
C CYS A 405 16.42 -24.26 -18.84
N GLU A 406 17.32 -25.07 -19.39
CA GLU A 406 18.56 -25.46 -18.69
C GLU A 406 19.48 -24.26 -18.42
N ALA A 407 19.60 -23.35 -19.40
CA ALA A 407 20.37 -22.12 -19.23
C ALA A 407 19.68 -21.21 -18.20
N ALA A 408 18.36 -21.11 -18.24
CA ALA A 408 17.59 -20.36 -17.26
C ALA A 408 17.84 -20.85 -15.83
N ILE A 409 17.81 -22.18 -15.60
CA ILE A 409 18.05 -22.77 -14.27
C ILE A 409 19.45 -22.41 -13.76
N ARG A 410 20.50 -22.51 -14.58
CA ARG A 410 21.87 -22.13 -14.17
C ARG A 410 22.01 -20.67 -13.77
N GLU A 411 21.38 -19.77 -14.53
CA GLU A 411 21.36 -18.34 -14.21
C GLU A 411 20.57 -18.06 -12.91
N ILE A 412 19.40 -18.69 -12.76
CA ILE A 412 18.54 -18.55 -11.59
C ILE A 412 19.21 -19.12 -10.33
N ASP A 413 19.91 -20.26 -10.41
CA ASP A 413 20.63 -20.84 -9.28
C ASP A 413 21.76 -19.92 -8.78
N THR A 414 22.50 -19.29 -9.71
CA THR A 414 23.52 -18.29 -9.39
C THR A 414 22.92 -17.07 -8.70
N ALA A 415 21.79 -16.57 -9.21
CA ALA A 415 21.07 -15.45 -8.62
C ALA A 415 20.47 -15.81 -7.25
N LEU A 416 19.95 -17.01 -7.08
CA LEU A 416 19.36 -17.49 -5.83
C LEU A 416 20.41 -17.61 -4.73
N ALA A 417 21.60 -18.14 -5.03
CA ALA A 417 22.70 -18.19 -4.08
C ALA A 417 23.12 -16.78 -3.60
N ARG A 418 23.15 -15.80 -4.51
CA ARG A 418 23.42 -14.39 -4.17
C ARG A 418 22.32 -13.80 -3.28
N ALA A 419 21.05 -14.04 -3.62
CA ALA A 419 19.91 -13.56 -2.84
C ALA A 419 19.91 -14.14 -1.41
N GLN A 420 20.14 -15.45 -1.27
CA GLN A 420 20.21 -16.15 0.01
C GLN A 420 21.36 -15.65 0.88
N ALA A 421 22.56 -15.45 0.30
CA ALA A 421 23.71 -14.93 1.02
C ALA A 421 23.48 -13.52 1.60
N ARG A 422 22.49 -12.78 1.08
CA ARG A 422 22.12 -11.42 1.51
C ARG A 422 20.76 -11.34 2.20
N GLY A 423 20.06 -12.46 2.39
CA GLY A 423 18.74 -12.49 3.02
C GLY A 423 17.66 -11.74 2.25
N LEU A 424 17.71 -11.74 0.91
CA LEU A 424 16.74 -11.06 0.05
C LEU A 424 15.47 -11.92 -0.14
N ILE A 425 14.71 -12.11 0.93
CA ILE A 425 13.64 -13.11 1.04
C ILE A 425 12.55 -12.99 -0.05
N THR A 426 12.24 -11.77 -0.48
CA THR A 426 11.25 -11.52 -1.54
C THR A 426 11.79 -11.96 -2.90
N LEU A 427 13.06 -11.62 -3.20
CA LEU A 427 13.72 -12.02 -4.44
C LEU A 427 13.95 -13.54 -4.50
N GLU A 428 14.24 -14.18 -3.36
CA GLU A 428 14.30 -15.66 -3.26
C GLU A 428 12.99 -16.30 -3.73
N SER A 429 11.84 -15.78 -3.29
CA SER A 429 10.54 -16.32 -3.68
C SER A 429 10.29 -16.24 -5.19
N GLU A 430 10.67 -15.12 -5.83
CA GLU A 430 10.52 -14.91 -7.27
C GLU A 430 11.46 -15.78 -8.10
N LEU A 431 12.69 -15.97 -7.63
CA LEU A 431 13.68 -16.85 -8.26
C LEU A 431 13.26 -18.32 -8.17
N LEU A 432 12.74 -18.76 -7.01
CA LEU A 432 12.20 -20.11 -6.84
C LEU A 432 11.01 -20.35 -7.77
N HIS A 433 10.09 -19.39 -7.88
CA HIS A 433 8.97 -19.51 -8.82
C HIS A 433 9.44 -19.59 -10.27
N ALA A 434 10.38 -18.74 -10.69
CA ALA A 434 10.96 -18.79 -12.03
C ALA A 434 11.65 -20.14 -12.31
N ARG A 435 12.38 -20.71 -11.33
CA ARG A 435 12.99 -22.03 -11.46
C ARG A 435 11.95 -23.13 -11.59
N ALA A 436 10.86 -23.05 -10.83
CA ALA A 436 9.73 -23.97 -10.95
C ALA A 436 9.13 -23.95 -12.35
N CYS A 437 8.93 -22.76 -12.94
CA CYS A 437 8.45 -22.64 -14.31
C CYS A 437 9.42 -23.31 -15.32
N ALA A 438 10.73 -23.10 -15.17
CA ALA A 438 11.73 -23.74 -16.03
C ALA A 438 11.73 -25.27 -15.89
N ARG A 439 11.71 -25.78 -14.65
CA ARG A 439 11.63 -27.23 -14.36
C ARG A 439 10.36 -27.87 -14.90
N ARG A 440 9.21 -27.19 -14.75
CA ARG A 440 7.93 -27.59 -15.32
C ARG A 440 8.02 -27.74 -16.85
N SER A 441 8.60 -26.77 -17.54
CA SER A 441 8.80 -26.83 -19.00
C SER A 441 9.73 -27.96 -19.44
N MET A 442 10.64 -28.41 -18.57
CA MET A 442 11.49 -29.57 -18.80
C MET A 442 10.86 -30.91 -18.41
N GLY A 443 9.66 -30.91 -17.82
CA GLY A 443 9.01 -32.12 -17.31
C GLY A 443 9.47 -32.57 -15.91
N ASP A 444 10.33 -31.81 -15.22
CA ASP A 444 10.68 -32.05 -13.81
C ASP A 444 9.57 -31.55 -12.88
N VAL A 445 8.45 -32.28 -12.85
CA VAL A 445 7.27 -31.94 -12.05
C VAL A 445 7.58 -31.96 -10.56
N ARG A 446 8.38 -32.93 -10.09
CA ARG A 446 8.72 -33.07 -8.66
C ARG A 446 9.57 -31.90 -8.18
N GLY A 447 10.60 -31.51 -8.95
CA GLY A 447 11.42 -30.35 -8.64
C GLY A 447 10.64 -29.04 -8.72
N ALA A 448 9.72 -28.91 -9.67
CA ALA A 448 8.83 -27.75 -9.77
C ALA A 448 7.90 -27.62 -8.56
N ILE A 449 7.26 -28.71 -8.12
CA ILE A 449 6.41 -28.72 -6.90
C ILE A 449 7.23 -28.30 -5.67
N GLN A 450 8.45 -28.81 -5.51
CA GLN A 450 9.28 -28.43 -4.37
C GLN A 450 9.66 -26.94 -4.39
N ASP A 451 10.05 -26.41 -5.55
CA ASP A 451 10.38 -24.99 -5.69
C ASP A 451 9.16 -24.08 -5.41
N LEU A 452 7.95 -24.50 -5.80
CA LEU A 452 6.73 -23.76 -5.51
C LEU A 452 6.39 -23.76 -4.01
N ARG A 453 6.56 -24.89 -3.32
CA ARG A 453 6.42 -24.96 -1.85
C ARG A 453 7.41 -24.02 -1.17
N ASP A 454 8.68 -24.08 -1.56
CA ASP A 454 9.73 -23.22 -1.01
C ASP A 454 9.45 -21.73 -1.28
N SER A 455 8.94 -21.40 -2.47
CA SER A 455 8.52 -20.04 -2.85
C SER A 455 7.37 -19.54 -1.97
N ILE A 456 6.32 -20.35 -1.81
CA ILE A 456 5.15 -20.04 -0.96
C ILE A 456 5.59 -19.84 0.49
N ASP A 457 6.51 -20.64 1.01
CA ASP A 457 7.01 -20.50 2.38
C ASP A 457 7.75 -19.16 2.58
N ARG A 458 8.46 -18.66 1.57
CA ARG A 458 9.09 -17.33 1.61
C ARG A 458 8.04 -16.20 1.59
N ILE A 459 6.98 -16.38 0.81
CA ILE A 459 5.85 -15.44 0.75
C ILE A 459 5.13 -15.38 2.11
N GLU A 460 4.84 -16.53 2.72
CA GLU A 460 4.16 -16.62 4.03
C GLU A 460 5.02 -16.10 5.16
N ARG A 461 6.34 -16.35 5.17
CA ARG A 461 7.25 -15.75 6.18
C ARG A 461 7.19 -14.23 6.16
N THR A 462 7.22 -13.63 4.97
CA THR A 462 7.12 -12.18 4.83
C THR A 462 5.73 -11.68 5.24
N ARG A 463 4.67 -12.39 4.85
CA ARG A 463 3.28 -12.08 5.23
C ARG A 463 3.09 -12.11 6.75
N GLY A 464 3.66 -13.11 7.44
CA GLY A 464 3.57 -13.26 8.89
C GLY A 464 4.21 -12.12 9.67
N MET A 465 5.23 -11.46 9.10
CA MET A 465 5.86 -10.27 9.69
C MET A 465 5.06 -8.98 9.50
N LEU A 466 4.06 -8.98 8.61
CA LEU A 466 3.17 -7.83 8.42
C LEU A 466 2.17 -7.80 9.57
N GLN A 467 2.10 -6.69 10.28
CA GLN A 467 1.20 -6.56 11.43
C GLN A 467 -0.15 -5.94 11.07
N ALA A 468 -0.41 -5.63 9.79
CA ALA A 468 -1.63 -5.01 9.30
C ALA A 468 -2.37 -5.89 8.28
N ASP A 469 -3.68 -6.03 8.43
CA ASP A 469 -4.56 -6.90 7.62
C ASP A 469 -4.59 -6.48 6.15
N ARG A 470 -4.74 -5.18 5.88
CA ARG A 470 -4.69 -4.62 4.53
C ARG A 470 -3.33 -4.85 3.87
N LEU A 471 -2.23 -4.75 4.63
CA LEU A 471 -0.88 -5.04 4.11
C LEU A 471 -0.72 -6.53 3.80
N ARG A 472 -1.22 -7.43 4.66
CA ARG A 472 -1.21 -8.89 4.42
C ARG A 472 -2.00 -9.26 3.16
N ALA A 473 -3.18 -8.67 2.97
CA ALA A 473 -4.02 -8.89 1.80
C ALA A 473 -3.34 -8.38 0.52
N ALA A 474 -2.85 -7.13 0.51
CA ALA A 474 -2.12 -6.56 -0.62
C ALA A 474 -0.87 -7.38 -0.98
N TRP A 475 -0.12 -7.83 0.03
CA TRP A 475 1.10 -8.63 -0.12
C TRP A 475 0.86 -9.95 -0.84
N LEU A 476 -0.12 -10.71 -0.36
CA LEU A 476 -0.51 -12.00 -0.94
C LEU A 476 -1.07 -11.82 -2.34
N GLY A 477 -1.85 -10.75 -2.54
CA GLY A 477 -2.51 -10.46 -3.79
C GLY A 477 -1.59 -10.32 -5.00
N GLY A 478 -0.42 -9.72 -4.82
CA GLY A 478 0.60 -9.64 -5.88
C GLY A 478 1.42 -10.92 -6.10
N ARG A 479 1.18 -11.98 -5.31
CA ARG A 479 2.04 -13.17 -5.21
C ARG A 479 1.25 -14.49 -5.20
N LEU A 480 0.10 -14.51 -5.88
CA LEU A 480 -0.74 -15.70 -6.02
C LEU A 480 -0.22 -16.71 -7.05
N ALA A 481 0.62 -16.28 -8.01
CA ALA A 481 1.06 -17.14 -9.10
C ALA A 481 1.71 -18.46 -8.64
N PRO A 482 2.60 -18.49 -7.62
CA PRO A 482 3.13 -19.75 -7.09
C PRO A 482 2.06 -20.67 -6.48
N PHE A 483 1.01 -20.12 -5.85
CA PHE A 483 -0.10 -20.90 -5.31
C PHE A 483 -0.91 -21.54 -6.44
N ASN A 484 -1.29 -20.74 -7.44
CA ASN A 484 -2.08 -21.22 -8.58
C ASN A 484 -1.31 -22.29 -9.39
N ASP A 485 0.00 -22.09 -9.60
CA ASP A 485 0.84 -23.06 -10.30
C ASP A 485 1.02 -24.36 -9.50
N LEU A 486 1.11 -24.28 -8.17
CA LEU A 486 1.19 -25.46 -7.31
C LEU A 486 -0.10 -26.27 -7.36
N VAL A 487 -1.26 -25.60 -7.25
CA VAL A 487 -2.57 -26.23 -7.37
C VAL A 487 -2.72 -26.91 -8.74
N ASP A 488 -2.33 -26.23 -9.82
CA ASP A 488 -2.40 -26.78 -11.18
C ASP A 488 -1.57 -28.07 -11.31
N LEU A 489 -0.33 -28.09 -10.78
CA LEU A 489 0.54 -29.27 -10.81
C LEU A 489 0.05 -30.41 -9.91
N LEU A 490 -0.44 -30.11 -8.70
CA LEU A 490 -0.96 -31.13 -7.78
C LEU A 490 -2.19 -31.83 -8.36
N ILE A 491 -3.15 -31.07 -8.90
CA ILE A 491 -4.34 -31.64 -9.55
C ILE A 491 -3.94 -32.44 -10.80
N ALA A 492 -2.95 -31.97 -11.57
CA ALA A 492 -2.43 -32.70 -12.73
C ALA A 492 -1.79 -34.04 -12.36
N THR A 493 -1.08 -34.10 -11.22
CA THR A 493 -0.41 -35.30 -10.73
C THR A 493 -1.41 -36.35 -10.25
N GLY A 494 -2.53 -35.89 -9.67
CA GLY A 494 -3.58 -36.76 -9.16
C GLY A 494 -3.19 -37.49 -7.87
N GLY A 495 -4.13 -38.28 -7.34
CA GLY A 495 -3.98 -38.96 -6.05
C GLY A 495 -4.58 -38.18 -4.89
N GLU A 496 -4.88 -38.91 -3.81
CA GLU A 496 -5.58 -38.36 -2.64
C GLU A 496 -4.73 -37.32 -1.90
N ASP A 497 -3.45 -37.62 -1.62
CA ASP A 497 -2.55 -36.67 -0.96
C ASP A 497 -2.40 -35.36 -1.73
N ALA A 498 -2.26 -35.43 -3.06
CA ALA A 498 -2.15 -34.26 -3.92
C ALA A 498 -3.44 -33.44 -3.94
N LEU A 499 -4.61 -34.10 -3.90
CA LEU A 499 -5.91 -33.44 -3.81
C LEU A 499 -6.06 -32.69 -2.47
N HIS A 500 -5.67 -33.32 -1.36
CA HIS A 500 -5.71 -32.70 -0.04
C HIS A 500 -4.78 -31.48 0.04
N GLU A 501 -3.57 -31.60 -0.53
CA GLU A 501 -2.62 -30.50 -0.57
C GLU A 501 -3.08 -29.36 -1.49
N ALA A 502 -3.69 -29.69 -2.65
CA ALA A 502 -4.23 -28.69 -3.57
C ALA A 502 -5.35 -27.87 -2.91
N PHE A 503 -6.30 -28.54 -2.24
CA PHE A 503 -7.36 -27.88 -1.50
C PHE A 503 -6.79 -26.96 -0.40
N ARG A 504 -5.86 -27.48 0.41
CA ARG A 504 -5.18 -26.67 1.44
C ARG A 504 -4.43 -25.48 0.84
N THR A 505 -3.83 -25.63 -0.33
CA THR A 505 -3.09 -24.54 -1.00
C THR A 505 -4.03 -23.43 -1.47
N VAL A 506 -5.21 -23.77 -1.98
CA VAL A 506 -6.26 -22.78 -2.29
C VAL A 506 -6.69 -22.05 -1.02
N GLU A 507 -6.91 -22.77 0.07
CA GLU A 507 -7.32 -22.16 1.35
C GLU A 507 -6.19 -21.34 2.03
N ARG A 508 -4.92 -21.62 1.73
CA ARG A 508 -3.78 -20.76 2.10
C ARG A 508 -3.77 -19.45 1.32
N ALA A 509 -4.33 -19.42 0.12
CA ALA A 509 -4.36 -18.24 -0.74
C ALA A 509 -5.63 -17.37 -0.52
N LYS A 510 -6.70 -17.93 0.02
CA LYS A 510 -8.02 -17.28 0.10
C LYS A 510 -8.36 -16.66 1.45
N CYS A 511 -8.92 -15.44 1.41
CA CYS A 511 -9.58 -14.75 2.53
C CYS A 511 -8.79 -14.73 3.85
N ARG A 512 -7.46 -14.76 3.76
CA ARG A 512 -6.58 -14.98 4.91
C ARG A 512 -6.63 -13.82 5.91
N SER A 513 -6.79 -12.58 5.45
CA SER A 513 -6.82 -11.46 6.38
C SER A 513 -8.10 -11.44 7.21
N LEU A 514 -9.24 -11.85 6.66
CA LEU A 514 -10.49 -12.00 7.41
C LEU A 514 -10.42 -13.19 8.37
N LEU A 515 -9.78 -14.29 7.98
CA LEU A 515 -9.61 -15.45 8.86
C LEU A 515 -8.69 -15.12 10.05
N ASP A 516 -7.58 -14.43 9.79
CA ASP A 516 -6.68 -13.91 10.83
C ASP A 516 -7.45 -12.97 11.78
N LEU A 517 -8.33 -12.12 11.24
CA LEU A 517 -9.19 -11.21 12.03
C LEU A 517 -10.15 -11.97 12.96
N LEU A 518 -10.79 -13.04 12.47
CA LEU A 518 -11.72 -13.86 13.25
C LEU A 518 -11.02 -14.63 14.38
N ARG A 519 -9.80 -15.13 14.15
CA ARG A 519 -9.07 -15.95 15.14
C ARG A 519 -8.17 -15.13 16.08
N GLY A 520 -7.57 -14.06 15.58
CA GLY A 520 -6.64 -13.21 16.32
C GLY A 520 -7.31 -12.08 17.10
N GLY A 521 -8.59 -11.80 16.83
CA GLY A 521 -9.31 -10.68 17.41
C GLY A 521 -8.84 -9.32 16.86
N ILE A 522 -9.52 -8.25 17.27
CA ILE A 522 -9.21 -6.88 16.86
C ILE A 522 -8.63 -6.14 18.07
N GLU A 523 -7.32 -5.90 18.09
CA GLU A 523 -6.79 -4.80 18.91
C GLU A 523 -7.25 -3.48 18.29
N LEU A 524 -8.16 -2.81 18.97
CA LEU A 524 -8.63 -1.49 18.54
C LEU A 524 -7.46 -0.52 18.58
N ALA A 525 -7.29 0.30 17.55
CA ALA A 525 -6.23 1.31 17.49
C ALA A 525 -6.21 2.27 18.70
N GLU A 526 -7.35 2.42 19.38
CA GLU A 526 -7.49 3.17 20.64
C GLU A 526 -6.76 2.51 21.82
N GLN A 527 -6.64 1.18 21.82
CA GLN A 527 -5.86 0.43 22.81
C GLN A 527 -4.37 0.58 22.54
N ILE A 528 -3.93 0.43 21.29
CA ILE A 528 -2.52 0.70 20.90
C ILE A 528 -2.11 2.14 21.23
N ALA A 529 -2.98 3.13 20.95
CA ALA A 529 -2.72 4.52 21.30
C ALA A 529 -2.61 4.78 22.81
N ARG A 530 -3.26 3.95 23.65
CA ARG A 530 -3.10 3.98 25.11
C ARG A 530 -1.81 3.29 25.55
N ASP A 531 -1.48 2.16 24.95
CA ASP A 531 -0.36 1.30 25.35
C ASP A 531 1.00 1.84 24.84
N ASP A 532 1.03 2.50 23.68
CA ASP A 532 2.19 3.19 23.13
C ASP A 532 1.83 4.61 22.64
N PRO A 533 1.88 5.61 23.53
CA PRO A 533 1.62 7.02 23.19
C PRO A 533 2.62 7.60 22.17
N THR A 534 3.83 7.04 22.06
CA THR A 534 4.90 7.55 21.19
C THR A 534 4.75 7.13 19.73
N SER A 535 3.88 6.15 19.47
CA SER A 535 3.56 5.63 18.15
C SER A 535 2.85 6.65 17.23
N GLY A 536 2.31 7.74 17.77
CA GLY A 536 1.55 8.77 17.03
C GLY A 536 0.15 8.35 16.58
N HIS A 537 -0.30 7.15 16.99
CA HIS A 537 -1.66 6.66 16.70
C HIS A 537 -2.73 7.58 17.30
N ALA A 538 -2.51 8.15 18.49
CA ALA A 538 -3.44 9.07 19.13
C ALA A 538 -3.68 10.34 18.27
N GLU A 539 -2.62 10.89 17.66
CA GLU A 539 -2.72 12.05 16.78
C GLU A 539 -3.47 11.71 15.49
N LEU A 540 -3.13 10.58 14.86
CA LEU A 540 -3.83 10.09 13.65
C LEU A 540 -5.32 9.83 13.93
N LEU A 541 -5.64 9.22 15.07
CA LEU A 541 -7.02 8.98 15.51
C LEU A 541 -7.78 10.28 15.74
N THR A 542 -7.15 11.30 16.32
CA THR A 542 -7.76 12.61 16.53
C THR A 542 -8.04 13.30 15.20
N LYS A 543 -7.05 13.35 14.30
CA LYS A 543 -7.22 13.90 12.93
C LYS A 543 -8.32 13.16 12.18
N LEU A 544 -8.35 11.83 12.27
CA LEU A 544 -9.36 10.99 11.64
C LEU A 544 -10.76 11.26 12.20
N SER A 545 -10.89 11.41 13.52
CA SER A 545 -12.17 11.74 14.17
C SER A 545 -12.72 13.08 13.70
N HIS A 546 -11.87 14.11 13.61
CA HIS A 546 -12.24 15.41 13.03
C HIS A 546 -12.69 15.29 11.57
N LYS A 547 -11.94 14.55 10.75
CA LYS A 547 -12.29 14.36 9.33
C LYS A 547 -13.58 13.58 9.14
N ARG A 548 -13.85 12.58 9.98
CA ARG A 548 -15.12 11.84 9.99
C ARG A 548 -16.30 12.71 10.42
N ALA A 549 -16.11 13.61 11.38
CA ALA A 549 -17.13 14.58 11.76
C ALA A 549 -17.45 15.54 10.60
N GLU A 550 -16.43 16.05 9.92
CA GLU A 550 -16.57 16.88 8.70
C GLU A 550 -17.32 16.11 7.59
N LEU A 551 -16.94 14.85 7.36
CA LEU A 551 -17.61 13.96 6.42
C LEU A 551 -19.10 13.81 6.76
N ASN A 552 -19.44 13.54 8.02
CA ASN A 552 -20.83 13.37 8.47
C ASN A 552 -21.67 14.65 8.22
N ALA A 553 -21.10 15.83 8.48
CA ALA A 553 -21.75 17.10 8.19
C ALA A 553 -21.99 17.29 6.68
N LEU A 554 -21.00 17.04 5.83
CA LEU A 554 -21.12 17.17 4.37
C LEU A 554 -22.16 16.21 3.77
N TYR A 555 -22.23 14.97 4.28
CA TYR A 555 -23.24 14.00 3.85
C TYR A 555 -24.65 14.41 4.28
N SER A 556 -24.82 14.92 5.50
CA SER A 556 -26.11 15.40 6.00
C SER A 556 -26.64 16.59 5.18
N LEU A 557 -25.73 17.46 4.71
CA LEU A 557 -26.07 18.58 3.83
C LEU A 557 -26.51 18.16 2.43
N ARG A 558 -26.07 16.99 1.94
CA ARG A 558 -26.44 16.48 0.61
C ARG A 558 -27.91 16.05 0.53
N GLY A 559 -28.51 15.68 1.66
CA GLY A 559 -29.93 15.33 1.75
C GLY A 559 -30.89 16.53 1.72
N GLN A 560 -30.40 17.77 1.71
CA GLN A 560 -31.24 18.97 1.68
C GLN A 560 -31.36 19.51 0.25
N SER A 561 -32.54 19.35 -0.37
CA SER A 561 -32.80 19.54 -1.81
C SER A 561 -32.85 20.99 -2.33
N GLU A 562 -32.56 22.02 -1.53
CA GLU A 562 -32.84 23.44 -1.90
C GLU A 562 -31.62 24.32 -2.23
N ARG A 563 -30.44 23.75 -2.58
CA ARG A 563 -29.22 24.56 -2.84
C ARG A 563 -28.96 24.91 -4.31
N PRO A 564 -28.40 26.12 -4.59
CA PRO A 564 -27.92 26.49 -5.92
C PRO A 564 -26.84 25.53 -6.46
N THR A 565 -26.79 25.35 -7.77
CA THR A 565 -25.87 24.41 -8.46
C THR A 565 -24.38 24.64 -8.16
N HIS A 566 -23.94 25.89 -8.04
CA HIS A 566 -22.54 26.23 -7.74
C HIS A 566 -22.09 25.78 -6.32
N ASP A 567 -22.96 25.94 -5.32
CA ASP A 567 -22.69 25.47 -3.95
C ASP A 567 -22.68 23.94 -3.86
N ARG A 568 -23.43 23.28 -4.75
CA ARG A 568 -23.47 21.82 -4.86
C ARG A 568 -22.14 21.28 -5.38
N GLU A 569 -21.58 21.86 -6.44
CA GLU A 569 -20.28 21.44 -6.98
C GLU A 569 -19.12 21.70 -6.02
N ALA A 570 -19.12 22.84 -5.32
CA ALA A 570 -18.13 23.15 -4.30
C ALA A 570 -18.22 22.16 -3.12
N GLY A 571 -19.43 21.85 -2.66
CA GLY A 571 -19.68 20.82 -1.65
C GLY A 571 -19.22 19.43 -2.09
N GLU A 572 -19.49 19.04 -3.33
CA GLU A 572 -19.02 17.76 -3.89
C GLU A 572 -17.48 17.69 -4.02
N ARG A 573 -16.82 18.79 -4.40
CA ARG A 573 -15.35 18.86 -4.41
C ARG A 573 -14.77 18.69 -3.01
N ARG A 574 -15.30 19.40 -2.02
CA ARG A 574 -14.86 19.28 -0.62
C ARG A 574 -15.14 17.88 -0.07
N LEU A 575 -16.27 17.29 -0.40
CA LEU A 575 -16.60 15.91 -0.02
C LEU A 575 -15.55 14.93 -0.54
N ARG A 576 -15.24 14.98 -1.85
CA ARG A 576 -14.21 14.14 -2.48
C ARG A 576 -12.81 14.38 -1.90
N GLU A 577 -12.53 15.59 -1.40
CA GLU A 577 -11.28 15.90 -0.72
C GLU A 577 -11.22 15.29 0.68
N VAL A 578 -12.24 15.52 1.51
CA VAL A 578 -12.33 14.97 2.87
C VAL A 578 -12.35 13.44 2.85
N GLU A 579 -13.00 12.83 1.86
CA GLU A 579 -12.95 11.37 1.63
C GLU A 579 -11.54 10.88 1.38
N ARG A 580 -10.78 11.56 0.50
CA ARG A 580 -9.38 11.22 0.22
C ARG A 580 -8.49 11.40 1.45
N GLU A 581 -8.67 12.48 2.20
CA GLU A 581 -7.92 12.74 3.43
C GLU A 581 -8.24 11.70 4.52
N THR A 582 -9.52 11.34 4.67
CA THR A 582 -9.98 10.30 5.61
C THR A 582 -9.38 8.95 5.23
N ALA A 583 -9.49 8.54 3.96
CA ALA A 583 -8.93 7.29 3.47
C ALA A 583 -7.40 7.25 3.61
N ALA A 584 -6.70 8.36 3.40
CA ALA A 584 -5.25 8.45 3.60
C ALA A 584 -4.86 8.26 5.08
N LEU A 585 -5.58 8.90 6.02
CA LEU A 585 -5.37 8.72 7.45
C LEU A 585 -5.68 7.29 7.90
N GLU A 586 -6.74 6.69 7.36
CA GLU A 586 -7.11 5.30 7.63
C GLU A 586 -6.09 4.33 7.06
N GLY A 587 -5.56 4.57 5.86
CA GLY A 587 -4.48 3.79 5.27
C GLY A 587 -3.20 3.85 6.11
N ARG A 588 -2.82 5.03 6.59
CA ARG A 588 -1.68 5.21 7.52
C ARG A 588 -1.91 4.47 8.83
N LEU A 589 -3.07 4.62 9.45
CA LEU A 589 -3.42 3.92 10.69
C LEU A 589 -3.46 2.41 10.49
N ALA A 590 -4.00 1.94 9.36
CA ALA A 590 -4.05 0.52 9.03
C ALA A 590 -2.63 -0.04 8.85
N ALA A 591 -1.72 0.69 8.20
CA ALA A 591 -0.34 0.27 7.97
C ALA A 591 0.48 0.07 9.26
N THR A 592 0.13 0.77 10.34
CA THR A 592 0.83 0.77 11.63
C THR A 592 0.11 -0.07 12.71
N ARG A 593 -1.05 -0.67 12.41
CA ARG A 593 -1.75 -1.55 13.37
C ARG A 593 -0.90 -2.76 13.72
N ARG A 594 -1.06 -3.22 14.97
CA ARG A 594 -0.53 -4.49 15.44
C ARG A 594 -1.66 -5.52 15.51
N PHE A 595 -1.63 -6.51 14.63
CA PHE A 595 -2.38 -7.76 14.81
C PHE A 595 -1.53 -8.73 15.61
N GLY A 596 -2.17 -9.54 16.45
CA GLY A 596 -1.49 -10.61 17.17
C GLY A 596 -0.71 -11.52 16.20
N GLU A 597 0.33 -12.18 16.72
CA GLU A 597 1.17 -13.13 15.96
C GLU A 597 0.40 -14.36 15.43
N ILE A 598 -0.90 -14.45 15.71
CA ILE A 598 -1.76 -15.56 15.31
C ILE A 598 -2.02 -15.48 13.81
N VAL A 599 -1.27 -16.27 13.06
CA VAL A 599 -1.58 -16.66 11.68
C VAL A 599 -2.54 -17.83 11.76
N ALA A 600 -3.78 -17.64 11.32
CA ALA A 600 -4.79 -18.71 11.42
C ALA A 600 -4.43 -19.86 10.48
N GLU A 601 -4.28 -21.10 10.96
CA GLU A 601 -4.10 -22.24 10.03
C GLU A 601 -5.37 -22.45 9.18
N PRO A 602 -5.25 -22.51 7.84
CA PRO A 602 -6.39 -22.75 6.97
C PRO A 602 -6.89 -24.19 7.13
N MET A 603 -8.16 -24.39 6.80
CA MET A 603 -8.85 -25.66 6.91
C MET A 603 -8.34 -26.67 5.87
N GLY A 604 -8.18 -27.93 6.29
CA GLY A 604 -7.92 -29.05 5.40
C GLY A 604 -9.19 -29.64 4.78
N LEU A 605 -9.02 -30.50 3.78
CA LEU A 605 -10.16 -31.10 3.06
C LEU A 605 -11.07 -31.94 3.97
N GLU A 606 -10.51 -32.73 4.89
CA GLU A 606 -11.31 -33.57 5.81
C GLU A 606 -12.13 -32.74 6.79
N GLU A 607 -11.59 -31.63 7.27
CA GLU A 607 -12.33 -30.69 8.10
C GLU A 607 -13.48 -30.07 7.31
N ALA A 608 -13.25 -29.70 6.04
CA ALA A 608 -14.29 -29.17 5.16
C ALA A 608 -15.41 -30.20 4.89
N LYS A 609 -15.07 -31.49 4.66
CA LYS A 609 -16.06 -32.57 4.57
C LYS A 609 -16.89 -32.71 5.85
N GLY A 610 -16.23 -32.63 7.01
CA GLY A 610 -16.89 -32.73 8.32
C GLY A 610 -17.85 -31.58 8.65
N LEU A 611 -17.78 -30.44 7.94
CA LEU A 611 -18.72 -29.34 8.10
C LEU A 611 -20.08 -29.56 7.43
N LEU A 612 -20.11 -30.45 6.43
CA LEU A 612 -21.25 -30.66 5.54
C LEU A 612 -22.19 -31.75 6.05
N ARG A 613 -23.49 -31.55 5.87
CA ARG A 613 -24.52 -32.55 6.13
C ARG A 613 -24.82 -33.37 4.87
N ASP A 614 -25.54 -34.48 5.06
CA ASP A 614 -26.06 -35.27 3.94
C ASP A 614 -26.94 -34.40 3.03
N GLY A 615 -26.68 -34.45 1.73
CA GLY A 615 -27.37 -33.62 0.73
C GLY A 615 -26.80 -32.20 0.55
N GLU A 616 -25.73 -31.83 1.26
CA GLU A 616 -25.00 -30.58 1.03
C GLU A 616 -23.77 -30.81 0.13
N ALA A 617 -23.49 -29.85 -0.74
CA ALA A 617 -22.24 -29.80 -1.51
C ALA A 617 -21.61 -28.41 -1.44
N LEU A 618 -20.31 -28.37 -1.16
CA LEU A 618 -19.51 -27.14 -1.22
C LEU A 618 -18.79 -27.07 -2.56
N VAL A 619 -19.01 -25.98 -3.30
CA VAL A 619 -18.39 -25.72 -4.60
C VAL A 619 -17.41 -24.56 -4.43
N GLU A 620 -16.13 -24.88 -4.48
CA GLU A 620 -15.04 -23.93 -4.28
C GLU A 620 -14.26 -23.67 -5.57
N TYR A 621 -14.40 -22.46 -6.10
CA TYR A 621 -13.73 -22.03 -7.33
C TYR A 621 -12.31 -21.54 -7.04
N PHE A 622 -11.33 -21.89 -7.87
CA PHE A 622 -9.94 -21.43 -7.72
C PHE A 622 -9.31 -21.12 -9.08
N GLU A 623 -8.26 -20.31 -9.09
CA GLU A 623 -7.51 -20.02 -10.31
C GLU A 623 -6.37 -21.04 -10.52
N VAL A 624 -6.15 -21.40 -11.78
CA VAL A 624 -4.99 -22.15 -12.26
C VAL A 624 -4.30 -21.37 -13.38
N SER A 625 -3.11 -21.80 -13.80
CA SER A 625 -2.26 -21.05 -14.76
C SER A 625 -2.98 -20.66 -16.07
N ASP A 626 -3.99 -21.42 -16.51
CA ASP A 626 -4.71 -21.21 -17.78
C ASP A 626 -6.24 -21.09 -17.65
N GLY A 627 -6.79 -20.93 -16.45
CA GLY A 627 -8.24 -20.79 -16.28
C GLY A 627 -8.75 -20.87 -14.85
N LEU A 628 -10.05 -21.11 -14.74
CA LEU A 628 -10.76 -21.35 -13.50
C LEU A 628 -10.94 -22.85 -13.29
N GLY A 629 -10.66 -23.35 -12.10
CA GLY A 629 -11.01 -24.69 -11.64
C GLY A 629 -12.04 -24.64 -10.51
N ALA A 630 -12.55 -25.81 -10.10
CA ALA A 630 -13.37 -25.91 -8.89
C ALA A 630 -13.20 -27.25 -8.16
N PHE A 631 -13.28 -27.20 -6.83
CA PHE A 631 -13.51 -28.36 -5.98
C PHE A 631 -15.01 -28.49 -5.72
N VAL A 632 -15.54 -29.70 -5.85
CA VAL A 632 -16.86 -30.08 -5.35
C VAL A 632 -16.65 -31.03 -4.18
N VAL A 633 -16.90 -30.55 -2.96
CA VAL A 633 -16.70 -31.28 -1.72
C VAL A 633 -18.07 -31.75 -1.20
N ARG A 634 -18.17 -33.02 -0.87
CA ARG A 634 -19.32 -33.66 -0.21
C ARG A 634 -18.82 -34.47 1.00
N PRO A 635 -19.70 -34.85 1.94
CA PRO A 635 -19.30 -35.66 3.09
C PRO A 635 -18.58 -36.96 2.71
N ASP A 636 -19.00 -37.60 1.60
CA ASP A 636 -18.53 -38.90 1.13
C ASP A 636 -17.44 -38.83 0.06
N ARG A 637 -17.35 -37.72 -0.69
CA ARG A 637 -16.47 -37.62 -1.87
C ARG A 637 -16.04 -36.19 -2.18
N THR A 638 -14.89 -36.06 -2.85
CA THR A 638 -14.41 -34.79 -3.40
C THR A 638 -14.01 -34.96 -4.85
N VAL A 639 -14.43 -34.03 -5.71
CA VAL A 639 -14.06 -33.97 -7.13
C VAL A 639 -13.37 -32.64 -7.40
N ALA A 640 -12.19 -32.67 -8.03
CA ALA A 640 -11.53 -31.46 -8.54
C ALA A 640 -11.67 -31.41 -10.06
N VAL A 641 -12.28 -30.33 -10.56
CA VAL A 641 -12.32 -30.03 -11.98
C VAL A 641 -11.24 -28.98 -12.27
N ARG A 642 -10.16 -29.44 -12.91
CA ARG A 642 -8.95 -28.63 -13.14
C ARG A 642 -9.19 -27.40 -13.99
N ARG A 643 -10.00 -27.50 -15.06
CA ARG A 643 -10.25 -26.42 -16.02
C ARG A 643 -11.72 -26.39 -16.43
N LEU A 644 -12.44 -25.42 -15.89
CA LEU A 644 -13.81 -25.09 -16.27
C LEU A 644 -13.82 -24.22 -17.53
N ALA A 645 -13.14 -23.07 -17.46
CA ALA A 645 -13.08 -22.09 -18.54
C ALA A 645 -11.88 -21.13 -18.35
N PRO A 646 -11.40 -20.47 -19.41
CA PRO A 646 -10.40 -19.41 -19.27
C PRO A 646 -10.91 -18.25 -18.41
N THR A 647 -10.08 -17.74 -17.50
CA THR A 647 -10.44 -16.67 -16.55
C THR A 647 -10.90 -15.39 -17.27
N SER A 648 -10.32 -15.08 -18.42
CA SER A 648 -10.74 -13.96 -19.28
C SER A 648 -12.17 -14.12 -19.78
N THR A 649 -12.55 -15.32 -20.22
CA THR A 649 -13.90 -15.64 -20.72
C THR A 649 -14.93 -15.58 -19.59
N VAL A 650 -14.60 -16.11 -18.41
CA VAL A 650 -15.47 -16.01 -17.22
C VAL A 650 -15.66 -14.55 -16.82
N ARG A 651 -14.57 -13.76 -16.80
CA ARG A 651 -14.64 -12.33 -16.50
C ARG A 651 -15.55 -11.58 -17.47
N GLU A 652 -15.42 -11.81 -18.78
CA GLU A 652 -16.28 -11.21 -19.79
C GLU A 652 -17.76 -11.59 -19.59
N ALA A 653 -18.03 -12.86 -19.24
CA ALA A 653 -19.38 -13.32 -18.94
C ALA A 653 -19.95 -12.63 -17.68
N CYS A 654 -19.17 -12.49 -16.61
CA CYS A 654 -19.57 -11.73 -15.42
C CYS A 654 -19.85 -10.25 -15.74
N GLU A 655 -18.99 -9.60 -16.53
CA GLU A 655 -19.17 -8.20 -16.96
C GLU A 655 -20.47 -8.05 -17.77
N LYS A 656 -20.78 -9.01 -18.65
CA LYS A 656 -22.05 -9.04 -19.40
C LYS A 656 -23.27 -9.22 -18.50
N VAL A 657 -23.21 -10.09 -17.49
CA VAL A 657 -24.31 -10.24 -16.50
C VAL A 657 -24.53 -8.92 -15.76
N GLY A 658 -23.45 -8.32 -15.23
CA GLY A 658 -23.52 -7.02 -14.55
C GLY A 658 -24.15 -5.94 -15.43
N PHE A 659 -23.70 -5.82 -16.69
CA PHE A 659 -24.26 -4.87 -17.65
C PHE A 659 -25.78 -5.08 -17.88
N GLN A 660 -26.26 -6.31 -17.97
CA GLN A 660 -27.70 -6.57 -18.17
C GLN A 660 -28.52 -6.20 -16.92
N ILE A 661 -27.99 -6.46 -15.72
CA ILE A 661 -28.63 -6.07 -14.46
C ILE A 661 -28.67 -4.54 -14.35
N ASP A 662 -27.54 -3.85 -14.55
CA ASP A 662 -27.45 -2.39 -14.50
C ASP A 662 -28.41 -1.73 -15.50
N ARG A 663 -28.49 -2.28 -16.72
CA ARG A 663 -29.43 -1.80 -17.75
C ARG A 663 -30.88 -1.96 -17.33
N ALA A 664 -31.23 -3.05 -16.64
CA ALA A 664 -32.58 -3.28 -16.14
C ALA A 664 -32.93 -2.34 -14.99
N LEU A 665 -32.00 -2.13 -14.06
CA LEU A 665 -32.16 -1.19 -12.94
C LEU A 665 -32.33 0.25 -13.43
N LEU A 666 -31.58 0.68 -14.44
CA LEU A 666 -31.78 2.01 -15.05
C LEU A 666 -33.16 2.16 -15.69
N ALA A 667 -33.64 1.15 -16.41
CA ALA A 667 -34.96 1.19 -17.04
C ALA A 667 -36.12 1.23 -16.02
N SER A 668 -35.91 0.70 -14.80
CA SER A 668 -36.90 0.75 -13.72
C SER A 668 -37.29 2.16 -13.29
N SER A 669 -36.31 3.08 -13.28
CA SER A 669 -36.53 4.49 -12.96
C SER A 669 -37.49 5.19 -13.94
N THR A 670 -37.69 4.58 -15.11
CA THR A 670 -38.61 5.02 -16.17
C THR A 670 -39.85 4.12 -16.34
N GLY A 671 -40.09 3.17 -15.42
CA GLY A 671 -41.28 2.30 -15.41
C GLY A 671 -41.26 1.10 -16.37
N GLY A 672 -40.08 0.69 -16.88
CA GLY A 672 -39.95 -0.21 -18.04
C GLY A 672 -39.26 -1.56 -17.82
N PHE A 673 -39.42 -2.23 -16.66
CA PHE A 673 -38.77 -3.52 -16.35
C PHE A 673 -39.10 -4.63 -17.35
N LEU A 674 -40.33 -4.68 -17.85
CA LEU A 674 -40.92 -5.86 -18.51
C LEU A 674 -40.80 -5.89 -20.04
N ALA A 675 -39.94 -5.08 -20.66
CA ALA A 675 -39.74 -5.17 -22.10
C ALA A 675 -39.06 -6.52 -22.46
N ALA A 676 -39.75 -7.40 -23.19
CA ALA A 676 -39.29 -8.76 -23.53
C ALA A 676 -37.83 -8.87 -24.02
N PRO A 677 -37.30 -7.96 -24.88
CA PRO A 677 -35.90 -8.04 -25.32
C PRO A 677 -34.86 -7.85 -24.19
N ARG A 678 -35.24 -7.25 -23.06
CA ARG A 678 -34.36 -7.03 -21.90
C ARG A 678 -34.22 -8.29 -21.05
N ALA A 679 -35.34 -8.96 -20.77
CA ALA A 679 -35.35 -10.22 -20.02
C ALA A 679 -34.56 -11.31 -20.74
N GLU A 680 -34.74 -11.46 -22.06
CA GLU A 680 -33.99 -12.45 -22.84
C GLU A 680 -32.47 -12.18 -22.85
N GLY A 681 -32.06 -10.90 -22.92
CA GLY A 681 -30.65 -10.52 -22.87
C GLY A 681 -29.98 -10.90 -21.54
N CYS A 682 -30.67 -10.65 -20.44
CA CYS A 682 -30.23 -11.05 -19.09
C CYS A 682 -30.14 -12.58 -18.98
N GLN A 683 -31.17 -13.30 -19.42
CA GLN A 683 -31.20 -14.76 -19.36
C GLN A 683 -30.10 -15.41 -20.20
N ARG A 684 -29.81 -14.90 -21.41
CA ARG A 684 -28.67 -15.37 -22.23
C ARG A 684 -27.33 -15.15 -21.54
N ALA A 685 -27.13 -14.01 -20.87
CA ALA A 685 -25.91 -13.74 -20.12
C ALA A 685 -25.76 -14.70 -18.91
N LEU A 686 -26.84 -14.93 -18.17
CA LEU A 686 -26.89 -15.88 -17.06
C LEU A 686 -26.66 -17.32 -17.52
N HIS A 687 -27.23 -17.71 -18.66
CA HIS A 687 -27.03 -19.03 -19.25
C HIS A 687 -25.59 -19.21 -19.73
N ARG A 688 -25.00 -18.21 -20.38
CA ARG A 688 -23.60 -18.28 -20.80
C ARG A 688 -22.66 -18.47 -19.60
N LEU A 689 -22.92 -17.78 -18.49
CA LEU A 689 -22.10 -17.96 -17.29
C LEU A 689 -22.32 -19.35 -16.66
N TYR A 690 -23.56 -19.85 -16.64
CA TYR A 690 -23.89 -21.23 -16.21
C TYR A 690 -23.08 -22.28 -16.98
N GLU A 691 -23.04 -22.20 -18.31
CA GLU A 691 -22.30 -23.14 -19.17
C GLU A 691 -20.81 -23.20 -18.79
N LEU A 692 -20.24 -22.08 -18.37
CA LEU A 692 -18.82 -21.96 -18.05
C LEU A 692 -18.48 -22.47 -16.65
N VAL A 693 -19.35 -22.23 -15.65
CA VAL A 693 -18.97 -22.40 -14.23
C VAL A 693 -19.79 -23.41 -13.44
N VAL A 694 -20.93 -23.89 -13.99
CA VAL A 694 -21.80 -24.85 -13.29
C VAL A 694 -22.08 -26.08 -14.14
N ALA A 695 -22.34 -25.94 -15.44
CA ALA A 695 -22.59 -27.08 -16.31
C ALA A 695 -21.53 -28.20 -16.22
N PRO A 696 -20.21 -27.90 -16.16
CA PRO A 696 -19.18 -28.93 -16.01
C PRO A 696 -19.20 -29.66 -14.66
N LEU A 697 -19.91 -29.11 -13.66
CA LEU A 697 -19.97 -29.63 -12.29
C LEU A 697 -21.23 -30.46 -12.02
N ARG A 698 -22.22 -30.45 -12.93
CA ARG A 698 -23.55 -31.05 -12.74
C ARG A 698 -23.53 -32.48 -12.21
N ALA A 699 -22.67 -33.33 -12.77
CA ALA A 699 -22.53 -34.72 -12.35
C ALA A 699 -22.15 -34.89 -10.86
N SER A 700 -21.57 -33.87 -10.22
CA SER A 700 -21.15 -33.90 -8.82
C SER A 700 -22.10 -33.15 -7.87
N ILE A 701 -23.05 -32.36 -8.39
CA ILE A 701 -23.94 -31.50 -7.60
C ILE A 701 -25.43 -31.82 -7.76
N ASP A 702 -25.85 -32.58 -8.77
CA ASP A 702 -27.27 -32.79 -9.09
C ASP A 702 -28.07 -33.56 -8.03
N ASP A 703 -27.39 -34.37 -7.22
CA ASP A 703 -27.93 -35.09 -6.07
C ASP A 703 -27.82 -34.28 -4.76
N ALA A 704 -27.39 -33.02 -4.80
CA ALA A 704 -27.41 -32.13 -3.63
C ALA A 704 -28.75 -31.39 -3.55
N ALA A 705 -29.24 -31.18 -2.31
CA ALA A 705 -30.37 -30.30 -2.04
C ALA A 705 -29.90 -28.86 -1.77
N ARG A 706 -28.68 -28.70 -1.23
CA ARG A 706 -28.12 -27.39 -0.88
C ARG A 706 -26.72 -27.22 -1.44
N LEU A 707 -26.45 -26.04 -1.98
CA LEU A 707 -25.14 -25.67 -2.48
C LEU A 707 -24.54 -24.53 -1.65
N ILE A 708 -23.33 -24.77 -1.16
CA ILE A 708 -22.50 -23.73 -0.55
C ILE A 708 -21.48 -23.30 -1.59
N LEU A 709 -21.67 -22.11 -2.15
CA LEU A 709 -20.82 -21.58 -3.21
C LEU A 709 -19.71 -20.74 -2.58
N VAL A 710 -18.46 -21.08 -2.88
CA VAL A 710 -17.27 -20.29 -2.54
C VAL A 710 -16.73 -19.68 -3.85
N PRO A 711 -17.30 -18.54 -4.30
CA PRO A 711 -16.88 -17.90 -5.53
C PRO A 711 -15.50 -17.26 -5.41
N GLY A 712 -14.70 -17.35 -6.48
CA GLY A 712 -13.44 -16.64 -6.63
C GLY A 712 -13.57 -15.37 -7.48
N GLY A 713 -12.79 -14.35 -7.15
CA GLY A 713 -12.67 -13.11 -7.90
C GLY A 713 -14.01 -12.45 -8.26
N ARG A 714 -14.24 -12.24 -9.56
CA ARG A 714 -15.45 -11.57 -10.07
C ARG A 714 -16.73 -12.38 -9.91
N LEU A 715 -16.65 -13.68 -9.62
CA LEU A 715 -17.83 -14.51 -9.38
C LEU A 715 -18.58 -14.12 -8.09
N PHE A 716 -17.89 -13.46 -7.14
CA PHE A 716 -18.52 -13.00 -5.90
C PHE A 716 -19.55 -11.89 -6.16
N GLY A 717 -19.34 -11.09 -7.21
CA GLY A 717 -20.18 -9.94 -7.56
C GLY A 717 -21.36 -10.24 -8.50
N VAL A 718 -21.65 -11.51 -8.77
CA VAL A 718 -22.74 -11.92 -9.68
C VAL A 718 -23.73 -12.84 -8.97
N PRO A 719 -25.02 -12.81 -9.35
CA PRO A 719 -26.05 -13.63 -8.74
C PRO A 719 -25.94 -15.08 -9.25
N LEU A 720 -24.97 -15.85 -8.76
CA LEU A 720 -24.81 -17.28 -9.08
C LEU A 720 -26.11 -18.09 -8.88
N HIS A 721 -26.92 -17.74 -7.88
CA HIS A 721 -28.22 -18.36 -7.65
C HIS A 721 -29.24 -18.10 -8.78
N ALA A 722 -29.04 -17.06 -9.60
CA ALA A 722 -29.84 -16.76 -10.77
C ALA A 722 -29.29 -17.33 -12.08
N LEU A 723 -28.18 -18.09 -12.05
CA LEU A 723 -27.70 -18.77 -13.26
C LEU A 723 -28.78 -19.69 -13.82
N HIS A 724 -28.90 -19.72 -15.14
CA HIS A 724 -29.99 -20.36 -15.85
C HIS A 724 -29.46 -21.52 -16.69
N ASP A 725 -29.96 -22.73 -16.48
CA ASP A 725 -29.41 -23.91 -17.14
C ASP A 725 -29.94 -24.17 -18.54
N GLY A 726 -30.99 -23.45 -18.94
CA GLY A 726 -31.72 -23.67 -20.19
C GLY A 726 -33.22 -23.86 -19.95
N ASP A 727 -33.56 -24.39 -18.77
CA ASP A 727 -34.94 -24.68 -18.36
C ASP A 727 -35.35 -23.93 -17.09
N SER A 728 -34.48 -23.85 -16.08
CA SER A 728 -34.74 -23.15 -14.81
C SER A 728 -33.49 -22.48 -14.23
N HIS A 729 -33.71 -21.56 -13.30
CA HIS A 729 -32.67 -20.97 -12.48
C HIS A 729 -32.18 -21.92 -11.38
N LEU A 730 -30.92 -21.78 -10.96
CA LEU A 730 -30.34 -22.65 -9.92
C LEU A 730 -31.10 -22.60 -8.58
N ILE A 731 -31.59 -21.42 -8.18
CA ILE A 731 -32.37 -21.24 -6.94
C ILE A 731 -33.71 -22.02 -6.94
N GLU A 732 -34.19 -22.46 -8.11
CA GLU A 732 -35.38 -23.31 -8.20
C GLU A 732 -35.10 -24.76 -7.79
N ARG A 733 -33.82 -25.16 -7.81
CA ARG A 733 -33.37 -26.54 -7.61
C ARG A 733 -32.62 -26.72 -6.30
N PHE A 734 -31.85 -25.70 -5.90
CA PHE A 734 -30.95 -25.75 -4.77
C PHE A 734 -31.25 -24.62 -3.79
N ASP A 735 -31.18 -24.90 -2.50
CA ASP A 735 -31.00 -23.84 -1.51
C ASP A 735 -29.53 -23.38 -1.55
N ILE A 736 -29.29 -22.10 -1.83
CA ILE A 736 -27.95 -21.59 -2.13
C ILE A 736 -27.48 -20.65 -1.03
N THR A 737 -26.29 -20.94 -0.50
CA THR A 737 -25.56 -20.06 0.43
C THR A 737 -24.19 -19.73 -0.14
N TYR A 738 -23.70 -18.54 0.12
CA TYR A 738 -22.36 -18.11 -0.27
C TYR A 738 -21.44 -18.15 0.94
N ALA A 739 -20.18 -18.49 0.72
CA ALA A 739 -19.14 -18.35 1.73
C ALA A 739 -17.89 -17.72 1.08
N PRO A 740 -17.17 -16.81 1.77
CA PRO A 740 -15.94 -16.25 1.20
C PRO A 740 -14.81 -17.28 1.09
N SER A 741 -14.73 -18.23 2.02
CA SER A 741 -13.88 -19.44 1.94
C SER A 741 -14.41 -20.56 2.82
N ALA A 742 -13.95 -21.80 2.60
CA ALA A 742 -14.32 -22.95 3.44
C ALA A 742 -13.79 -22.78 4.89
N SER A 743 -12.57 -22.27 5.03
CA SER A 743 -11.92 -21.98 6.32
C SER A 743 -12.70 -20.95 7.14
N LEU A 744 -13.23 -19.92 6.47
CA LEU A 744 -14.08 -18.93 7.12
C LEU A 744 -15.40 -19.54 7.56
N LEU A 745 -16.07 -20.29 6.68
CA LEU A 745 -17.33 -20.97 7.00
C LEU A 745 -17.22 -21.83 8.27
N GLY A 746 -16.13 -22.60 8.41
CA GLY A 746 -15.90 -23.42 9.60
C GLY A 746 -15.46 -22.65 10.84
N SER A 747 -15.03 -21.39 10.68
CA SER A 747 -14.66 -20.51 11.81
C SER A 747 -15.82 -19.64 12.30
N LEU A 748 -16.95 -19.60 11.58
CA LEU A 748 -18.12 -18.83 12.01
C LEU A 748 -18.80 -19.47 13.23
N PRO A 749 -19.29 -18.66 14.19
CA PRO A 749 -20.02 -19.17 15.33
C PRO A 749 -21.31 -19.86 14.88
N ARG A 750 -21.45 -21.16 15.20
CA ARG A 750 -22.69 -21.92 14.98
C ARG A 750 -23.55 -21.87 16.24
N ARG A 751 -24.75 -21.28 16.17
CA ARG A 751 -25.78 -21.49 17.20
C ARG A 751 -26.47 -22.82 16.94
N ALA A 752 -26.73 -23.59 18.00
CA ALA A 752 -27.58 -24.76 17.90
C ALA A 752 -28.99 -24.32 17.44
N CYS A 753 -29.62 -25.09 16.53
CA CYS A 753 -30.95 -24.85 16.00
C CYS A 753 -31.95 -24.38 17.07
N ALA A 754 -32.78 -23.39 16.72
CA ALA A 754 -33.81 -22.84 17.57
C ALA A 754 -34.80 -23.91 18.10
N SER A 755 -35.00 -25.02 17.38
CA SER A 755 -35.90 -26.11 17.83
C SER A 755 -35.44 -26.86 19.10
N ARG A 756 -34.17 -26.72 19.51
CA ARG A 756 -33.68 -27.23 20.82
C ARG A 756 -33.82 -26.22 21.96
N SER A 757 -34.26 -25.00 21.68
CA SER A 757 -34.41 -23.95 22.68
C SER A 757 -35.86 -23.52 22.80
N THR A 758 -36.46 -23.72 23.98
CA THR A 758 -37.79 -23.21 24.31
C THR A 758 -37.83 -21.68 24.49
N ARG A 759 -36.70 -20.99 24.27
CA ARG A 759 -36.61 -19.54 24.43
C ARG A 759 -37.14 -18.83 23.18
N PRO A 760 -37.92 -17.75 23.32
CA PRO A 760 -38.36 -16.94 22.19
C PRO A 760 -37.16 -16.32 21.46
N ILE A 761 -37.30 -16.21 20.13
CA ILE A 761 -36.31 -15.55 19.26
C ILE A 761 -36.20 -14.08 19.67
N ARG A 762 -35.01 -13.62 20.03
CA ARG A 762 -34.76 -12.20 20.33
C ARG A 762 -34.39 -11.48 19.04
N ALA A 763 -35.29 -10.66 18.52
CA ALA A 763 -35.06 -9.87 17.32
C ALA A 763 -34.83 -8.38 17.64
N VAL A 764 -33.89 -7.76 16.95
CA VAL A 764 -33.66 -6.31 16.96
C VAL A 764 -33.92 -5.77 15.55
N ILE A 765 -34.79 -4.78 15.42
CA ILE A 765 -35.16 -4.16 14.14
C ILE A 765 -34.77 -2.68 14.21
N ALA A 766 -33.73 -2.28 13.49
CA ALA A 766 -33.31 -0.89 13.36
C ALA A 766 -33.78 -0.33 12.01
N ALA A 767 -34.61 0.69 12.03
CA ALA A 767 -35.25 1.26 10.86
C ALA A 767 -35.11 2.79 10.81
N VAL A 768 -34.56 3.32 9.71
CA VAL A 768 -34.32 4.76 9.53
C VAL A 768 -35.08 5.26 8.30
N PRO A 769 -36.39 5.51 8.43
CA PRO A 769 -37.19 6.06 7.33
C PRO A 769 -36.87 7.55 7.11
N ASP A 770 -36.92 7.97 5.85
CA ASP A 770 -36.87 9.39 5.47
C ASP A 770 -37.85 9.71 4.32
N GLU A 771 -37.81 10.95 3.82
CA GLU A 771 -38.69 11.42 2.75
C GLU A 771 -38.50 10.68 1.41
N HIS A 772 -37.32 10.09 1.19
CA HIS A 772 -36.96 9.37 -0.03
C HIS A 772 -37.18 7.85 0.09
N ALA A 773 -37.24 7.31 1.31
CA ALA A 773 -37.49 5.91 1.60
C ALA A 773 -38.52 5.72 2.73
N PRO A 774 -39.78 6.21 2.57
CA PRO A 774 -40.79 6.11 3.61
C PRO A 774 -41.22 4.66 3.91
N LEU A 775 -41.09 3.77 2.91
CA LEU A 775 -41.47 2.36 2.99
C LEU A 775 -40.62 1.53 3.97
N ILE A 776 -39.47 2.07 4.41
CA ILE A 776 -38.65 1.47 5.48
C ILE A 776 -39.46 1.33 6.78
N ARG A 777 -40.37 2.28 7.06
CA ARG A 777 -41.25 2.20 8.24
C ARG A 777 -42.19 1.01 8.12
N ASP A 778 -42.88 0.90 7.00
CA ASP A 778 -43.82 -0.18 6.73
C ASP A 778 -43.16 -1.57 6.77
N GLU A 779 -41.92 -1.68 6.29
CA GLU A 779 -41.12 -2.90 6.36
C GLU A 779 -40.87 -3.31 7.82
N ALA A 780 -40.39 -2.38 8.65
CA ALA A 780 -40.10 -2.63 10.05
C ALA A 780 -41.35 -3.02 10.86
N GLU A 781 -42.47 -2.34 10.63
CA GLU A 781 -43.75 -2.62 11.29
C GLU A 781 -44.25 -4.04 10.93
N ARG A 782 -44.21 -4.44 9.66
CA ARG A 782 -44.61 -5.79 9.22
C ARG A 782 -43.72 -6.88 9.82
N ILE A 783 -42.42 -6.66 9.91
CA ILE A 783 -41.51 -7.63 10.53
C ILE A 783 -41.79 -7.77 12.03
N ALA A 784 -42.09 -6.66 12.71
CA ALA A 784 -42.46 -6.66 14.13
C ALA A 784 -43.80 -7.38 14.39
N GLU A 785 -44.74 -7.38 13.43
CA GLU A 785 -45.97 -8.18 13.51
C GLU A 785 -45.69 -9.69 13.42
N ILE A 786 -44.68 -10.11 12.64
CA ILE A 786 -44.31 -11.52 12.45
C ILE A 786 -43.51 -12.06 13.63
N ILE A 787 -42.68 -11.25 14.29
CA ILE A 787 -41.80 -11.66 15.39
C ILE A 787 -42.28 -11.04 16.72
N PRO A 788 -43.02 -11.80 17.55
CA PRO A 788 -43.51 -11.29 18.82
C PRO A 788 -42.34 -10.88 19.74
N ASN A 789 -42.42 -9.69 20.34
CA ASN A 789 -41.40 -9.10 21.24
C ASN A 789 -40.09 -8.65 20.56
N ALA A 790 -40.10 -8.39 19.25
CA ALA A 790 -38.97 -7.72 18.61
C ALA A 790 -38.73 -6.32 19.21
N LEU A 791 -37.46 -5.98 19.49
CA LEU A 791 -37.06 -4.61 19.86
C LEU A 791 -36.98 -3.76 18.59
N VAL A 792 -37.90 -2.82 18.45
CA VAL A 792 -37.95 -1.90 17.29
C VAL A 792 -37.29 -0.56 17.65
N LEU A 793 -36.17 -0.27 17.02
CA LEU A 793 -35.49 1.02 17.03
C LEU A 793 -35.84 1.75 15.73
N SER A 794 -36.82 2.66 15.74
CA SER A 794 -37.29 3.35 14.53
C SER A 794 -37.10 4.86 14.60
N GLY A 795 -36.76 5.49 13.47
CA GLY A 795 -36.57 6.93 13.35
C GLY A 795 -35.48 7.44 14.30
N ALA A 796 -35.78 8.44 15.13
CA ALA A 796 -34.82 9.05 16.05
C ALA A 796 -34.24 8.07 17.10
N ALA A 797 -34.91 6.95 17.37
CA ALA A 797 -34.44 5.93 18.31
C ALA A 797 -33.35 5.01 17.73
N ALA A 798 -33.20 4.96 16.40
CA ALA A 798 -32.24 4.10 15.70
C ALA A 798 -30.82 4.71 15.70
N THR A 799 -30.24 4.93 16.87
CA THR A 799 -28.88 5.47 17.02
C THR A 799 -27.82 4.37 17.01
N VAL A 800 -26.56 4.73 16.71
CA VAL A 800 -25.44 3.78 16.76
C VAL A 800 -25.27 3.16 18.15
N GLU A 801 -25.37 3.96 19.20
CA GLU A 801 -25.25 3.49 20.58
C GLU A 801 -26.40 2.56 20.98
N ALA A 802 -27.64 2.88 20.60
CA ALA A 802 -28.80 2.03 20.89
C ALA A 802 -28.71 0.68 20.16
N LEU A 803 -28.28 0.68 18.89
CA LEU A 803 -28.03 -0.55 18.14
C LEU A 803 -26.95 -1.38 18.83
N ARG A 804 -25.80 -0.78 19.15
CA ARG A 804 -24.67 -1.45 19.80
C ARG A 804 -25.04 -2.08 21.15
N ALA A 805 -25.84 -1.38 21.96
CA ALA A 805 -26.31 -1.90 23.25
C ALA A 805 -27.24 -3.10 23.10
N SER A 806 -27.93 -3.22 21.96
CA SER A 806 -28.98 -4.22 21.73
C SER A 806 -28.49 -5.49 21.02
N THR A 807 -27.33 -5.46 20.34
CA THR A 807 -26.92 -6.59 19.47
C THR A 807 -26.36 -7.79 20.21
N GLN A 808 -25.79 -7.62 21.42
CA GLN A 808 -25.04 -8.68 22.13
C GLN A 808 -25.89 -9.94 22.39
N ASP A 809 -27.18 -9.73 22.57
CA ASP A 809 -28.15 -10.75 22.96
C ASP A 809 -29.07 -11.18 21.81
N ALA A 810 -28.99 -10.52 20.65
CA ALA A 810 -29.90 -10.81 19.55
C ALA A 810 -29.65 -12.21 18.94
N ASP A 811 -30.72 -12.81 18.46
CA ASP A 811 -30.73 -13.97 17.55
C ASP A 811 -30.83 -13.49 16.09
N LEU A 812 -31.71 -12.51 15.87
CA LEU A 812 -31.96 -11.89 14.57
C LEU A 812 -31.76 -10.38 14.68
N ILE A 813 -31.03 -9.80 13.72
CA ILE A 813 -30.85 -8.35 13.62
C ILE A 813 -31.28 -7.93 12.22
N HIS A 814 -32.25 -7.03 12.13
CA HIS A 814 -32.70 -6.43 10.88
C HIS A 814 -32.31 -4.96 10.86
N ILE A 815 -31.62 -4.51 9.82
CA ILE A 815 -31.25 -3.10 9.65
C ILE A 815 -31.79 -2.61 8.29
N ALA A 816 -32.79 -1.73 8.35
CA ALA A 816 -33.40 -1.08 7.19
C ALA A 816 -33.03 0.40 7.16
N CYS A 817 -32.15 0.79 6.24
CA CYS A 817 -31.63 2.16 6.14
C CYS A 817 -30.93 2.43 4.80
N HIS A 818 -30.47 3.66 4.57
CA HIS A 818 -29.59 3.95 3.44
C HIS A 818 -28.19 3.36 3.66
N GLY A 819 -27.68 2.66 2.65
CA GLY A 819 -26.30 2.17 2.59
C GLY A 819 -25.50 2.93 1.53
N VAL A 820 -24.20 3.11 1.79
CA VAL A 820 -23.25 3.66 0.81
C VAL A 820 -22.03 2.75 0.74
N PHE A 821 -21.68 2.34 -0.47
CA PHE A 821 -20.44 1.61 -0.75
C PHE A 821 -19.54 2.40 -1.71
N PRO A 822 -18.47 3.05 -1.23
CA PRO A 822 -17.52 3.74 -2.08
C PRO A 822 -16.64 2.74 -2.85
N ALA A 823 -16.75 2.67 -4.17
CA ALA A 823 -15.99 1.69 -4.97
C ALA A 823 -14.45 1.82 -4.86
N ARG A 824 -13.95 3.02 -4.55
CA ARG A 824 -12.51 3.30 -4.37
C ARG A 824 -12.02 3.11 -2.94
N ASP A 825 -12.94 3.04 -1.98
CA ASP A 825 -12.63 2.79 -0.58
C ASP A 825 -13.70 1.89 0.06
N PRO A 826 -13.54 0.56 -0.10
CA PRO A 826 -14.47 -0.42 0.44
C PRO A 826 -14.63 -0.36 1.96
N MET A 827 -13.60 0.14 2.66
CA MET A 827 -13.64 0.32 4.13
C MET A 827 -14.40 1.58 4.54
N GLY A 828 -14.63 2.51 3.61
CA GLY A 828 -15.54 3.64 3.75
C GLY A 828 -17.02 3.27 3.62
N ALA A 829 -17.35 1.99 3.47
CA ALA A 829 -18.74 1.51 3.45
C ALA A 829 -19.44 1.78 4.79
N ARG A 830 -20.72 2.15 4.72
CA ARG A 830 -21.47 2.64 5.89
C ARG A 830 -22.98 2.56 5.73
N LEU A 831 -23.66 2.51 6.88
CA LEU A 831 -25.11 2.50 7.02
C LEU A 831 -25.59 3.78 7.72
N ARG A 832 -26.70 4.38 7.28
CA ARG A 832 -27.23 5.61 7.86
C ARG A 832 -28.08 5.27 9.09
N LEU A 833 -27.60 5.67 10.27
CA LEU A 833 -28.36 5.61 11.53
C LEU A 833 -28.88 7.02 11.85
N ALA A 834 -29.75 7.17 12.85
CA ALA A 834 -30.43 8.42 13.16
C ALA A 834 -29.45 9.57 13.45
N ASP A 835 -28.43 9.30 14.26
CA ASP A 835 -27.46 10.28 14.78
C ASP A 835 -26.24 10.45 13.86
N ARG A 836 -25.75 9.36 13.26
CA ARG A 836 -24.56 9.35 12.39
C ARG A 836 -24.53 8.16 11.42
N TRP A 837 -23.50 8.09 10.60
CA TRP A 837 -23.21 6.91 9.78
C TRP A 837 -22.49 5.84 10.61
N LEU A 838 -23.01 4.62 10.62
CA LEU A 838 -22.34 3.43 11.15
C LEU A 838 -21.31 2.95 10.12
N SER A 839 -20.03 3.18 10.39
CA SER A 839 -18.92 2.76 9.52
C SER A 839 -18.55 1.29 9.72
N VAL A 840 -17.82 0.69 8.77
CA VAL A 840 -17.18 -0.63 8.94
C VAL A 840 -16.44 -0.75 10.28
N ARG A 841 -15.76 0.32 10.73
CA ARG A 841 -15.06 0.34 12.02
C ARG A 841 -16.00 0.26 13.21
N ASP A 842 -17.14 0.94 13.16
CA ASP A 842 -18.12 0.87 14.24
C ASP A 842 -18.72 -0.54 14.32
N VAL A 843 -18.94 -1.19 13.17
CA VAL A 843 -19.41 -2.57 13.09
C VAL A 843 -18.44 -3.55 13.75
N TYR A 844 -17.13 -3.41 13.55
CA TYR A 844 -16.12 -4.21 14.27
C TYR A 844 -16.21 -4.09 15.80
N GLY A 845 -16.78 -3.00 16.32
CA GLY A 845 -17.03 -2.79 17.74
C GLY A 845 -18.34 -3.39 18.26
N LEU A 846 -19.15 -4.01 17.40
CA LEU A 846 -20.36 -4.74 17.77
C LEU A 846 -20.01 -6.13 18.31
N ARG A 847 -20.91 -6.68 19.12
CA ARG A 847 -20.86 -8.09 19.55
C ARG A 847 -22.12 -8.76 19.04
N LEU A 848 -21.99 -9.71 18.12
CA LEU A 848 -23.12 -10.36 17.47
C LEU A 848 -23.34 -11.81 17.93
N ASN A 849 -22.30 -12.47 18.47
CA ASN A 849 -22.41 -13.77 19.16
C ASN A 849 -23.19 -14.85 18.38
N GLY A 850 -23.04 -14.92 17.06
CA GLY A 850 -23.72 -15.86 16.17
C GLY A 850 -25.11 -15.45 15.70
N ALA A 851 -25.47 -14.17 15.80
CA ALA A 851 -26.73 -13.65 15.25
C ALA A 851 -26.77 -13.73 13.72
N THR A 852 -27.96 -13.93 13.17
CA THR A 852 -28.24 -13.72 11.75
C THR A 852 -28.59 -12.26 11.52
N VAL A 853 -27.91 -11.62 10.56
CA VAL A 853 -28.07 -10.19 10.27
C VAL A 853 -28.67 -10.01 8.89
N VAL A 854 -29.77 -9.27 8.78
CA VAL A 854 -30.42 -8.88 7.53
C VAL A 854 -30.18 -7.39 7.29
N LEU A 855 -29.46 -7.07 6.22
CA LEU A 855 -29.12 -5.71 5.82
C LEU A 855 -30.02 -5.28 4.64
N SER A 856 -31.19 -4.73 4.97
CA SER A 856 -32.11 -4.12 4.02
C SER A 856 -31.67 -2.68 3.71
N ALA A 857 -30.52 -2.56 3.06
CA ALA A 857 -29.91 -1.28 2.72
C ALA A 857 -29.29 -1.35 1.32
N CYS A 858 -29.38 -0.27 0.53
CA CYS A 858 -28.79 -0.23 -0.81
C CYS A 858 -27.28 -0.53 -0.76
N ASP A 859 -26.79 -1.31 -1.73
CA ASP A 859 -25.37 -1.69 -1.84
C ASP A 859 -24.78 -2.39 -0.59
N SER A 860 -25.61 -2.93 0.32
CA SER A 860 -25.14 -3.51 1.60
C SER A 860 -24.26 -4.76 1.45
N GLY A 861 -24.44 -5.49 0.34
CA GLY A 861 -23.71 -6.71 0.00
C GLY A 861 -22.64 -6.49 -1.05
N ARG A 862 -22.55 -5.28 -1.60
CA ARG A 862 -21.50 -4.91 -2.52
C ARG A 862 -20.17 -4.94 -1.78
N SER A 863 -19.21 -5.65 -2.36
CA SER A 863 -17.91 -5.85 -1.76
C SER A 863 -16.83 -5.66 -2.81
N ALA A 864 -15.67 -5.15 -2.37
CA ALA A 864 -14.48 -5.25 -3.18
C ALA A 864 -13.81 -6.57 -2.84
N VAL A 865 -13.74 -7.46 -3.83
CA VAL A 865 -12.90 -8.64 -3.75
C VAL A 865 -11.50 -8.21 -4.14
N LEU A 866 -10.65 -8.05 -3.14
CA LEU A 866 -9.23 -7.80 -3.36
C LEU A 866 -8.53 -9.12 -3.65
N ALA A 867 -7.29 -9.03 -4.11
CA ALA A 867 -6.53 -10.21 -4.46
C ALA A 867 -6.33 -11.13 -3.23
N GLY A 868 -6.35 -12.44 -3.48
CA GLY A 868 -6.53 -13.48 -2.45
C GLY A 868 -8.00 -13.70 -2.09
N ASP A 869 -8.93 -13.31 -2.97
CA ASP A 869 -10.38 -13.37 -2.79
C ASP A 869 -10.91 -12.71 -1.52
N ASP A 870 -10.15 -11.79 -0.95
CA ASP A 870 -10.48 -11.20 0.34
C ASP A 870 -11.63 -10.18 0.17
N VAL A 871 -12.72 -10.42 0.89
CA VAL A 871 -13.94 -9.65 0.79
C VAL A 871 -13.83 -8.43 1.70
N PHE A 872 -13.83 -7.23 1.12
CA PHE A 872 -13.83 -5.97 1.86
C PHE A 872 -15.17 -5.24 1.71
N GLY A 873 -15.73 -4.80 2.84
CA GLY A 873 -17.00 -4.10 2.94
C GLY A 873 -17.77 -4.44 4.22
N LEU A 874 -19.08 -4.25 4.21
CA LEU A 874 -19.95 -4.57 5.35
C LEU A 874 -20.01 -6.07 5.65
N ILE A 875 -19.98 -6.95 4.63
CA ILE A 875 -19.93 -8.42 4.83
C ILE A 875 -18.77 -8.80 5.76
N ARG A 876 -17.56 -8.32 5.45
CA ARG A 876 -16.35 -8.50 6.27
C ARG A 876 -16.59 -8.05 7.70
N ALA A 877 -17.15 -6.86 7.86
CA ALA A 877 -17.32 -6.21 9.15
C ALA A 877 -18.26 -6.99 10.07
N PHE A 878 -19.42 -7.42 9.55
CA PHE A 878 -20.41 -8.17 10.32
C PHE A 878 -19.95 -9.60 10.61
N LEU A 879 -19.33 -10.31 9.67
CA LEU A 879 -18.76 -11.64 9.95
C LEU A 879 -17.72 -11.54 11.06
N ALA A 880 -16.81 -10.56 10.99
CA ALA A 880 -15.79 -10.31 12.01
C ALA A 880 -16.37 -9.94 13.39
N ALA A 881 -17.49 -9.22 13.42
CA ALA A 881 -18.22 -8.91 14.65
C ALA A 881 -18.99 -10.11 15.25
N GLY A 882 -18.93 -11.26 14.57
CA GLY A 882 -19.47 -12.54 15.03
C GLY A 882 -20.85 -12.89 14.46
N ALA A 883 -21.25 -12.35 13.29
CA ALA A 883 -22.45 -12.82 12.60
C ALA A 883 -22.26 -14.28 12.13
N SER A 884 -23.29 -15.11 12.27
CA SER A 884 -23.29 -16.48 11.75
C SER A 884 -23.70 -16.53 10.28
N ALA A 885 -24.65 -15.68 9.89
CA ALA A 885 -25.14 -15.52 8.54
C ALA A 885 -25.59 -14.07 8.28
N LEU A 886 -25.48 -13.66 7.03
CA LEU A 886 -25.85 -12.33 6.53
C LEU A 886 -26.78 -12.47 5.34
N VAL A 887 -27.91 -11.76 5.35
CA VAL A 887 -28.73 -11.52 4.15
C VAL A 887 -28.49 -10.09 3.70
N THR A 888 -28.03 -9.92 2.46
CA THR A 888 -27.52 -8.63 2.00
C THR A 888 -27.73 -8.44 0.50
N SER A 889 -27.75 -7.20 0.01
CA SER A 889 -28.10 -6.89 -1.39
C SER A 889 -26.87 -6.72 -2.28
N MET A 890 -26.83 -7.35 -3.45
CA MET A 890 -25.73 -7.21 -4.43
C MET A 890 -25.70 -5.83 -5.11
N TRP A 891 -26.85 -5.18 -5.26
CA TRP A 891 -27.05 -3.88 -5.90
C TRP A 891 -28.20 -3.12 -5.22
N PRO A 892 -28.44 -1.82 -5.53
CA PRO A 892 -29.56 -1.06 -4.96
C PRO A 892 -30.90 -1.76 -5.21
N ALA A 893 -31.61 -2.07 -4.13
CA ALA A 893 -32.88 -2.76 -4.17
C ALA A 893 -34.04 -1.79 -4.49
N HIS A 894 -35.11 -2.31 -5.09
CA HIS A 894 -36.33 -1.54 -5.36
C HIS A 894 -37.29 -1.67 -4.17
N ASP A 895 -37.74 -0.56 -3.59
CA ASP A 895 -38.43 -0.55 -2.28
C ASP A 895 -39.65 -1.48 -2.21
N ARG A 896 -40.51 -1.46 -3.25
CA ARG A 896 -41.72 -2.29 -3.27
C ARG A 896 -41.41 -3.80 -3.29
N THR A 897 -40.39 -4.24 -4.02
CA THR A 897 -40.05 -5.66 -4.09
C THR A 897 -39.32 -6.11 -2.83
N THR A 898 -38.54 -5.21 -2.23
CA THR A 898 -37.82 -5.47 -0.96
C THR A 898 -38.79 -5.73 0.18
N GLY A 899 -39.80 -4.89 0.37
CA GLY A 899 -40.79 -5.09 1.43
C GLY A 899 -41.57 -6.41 1.32
N ALA A 900 -41.91 -6.83 0.08
CA ALA A 900 -42.56 -8.12 -0.17
C ALA A 900 -41.61 -9.30 0.09
N LEU A 901 -40.36 -9.20 -0.38
CA LEU A 901 -39.33 -10.21 -0.15
C LEU A 901 -39.08 -10.42 1.35
N MET A 902 -38.86 -9.34 2.10
CA MET A 902 -38.53 -9.39 3.53
C MET A 902 -39.69 -9.96 4.33
N ARG A 903 -40.93 -9.58 4.01
CA ARG A 903 -42.12 -10.20 4.62
C ARG A 903 -42.12 -11.72 4.44
N SER A 904 -42.01 -12.19 3.20
CA SER A 904 -42.01 -13.63 2.90
C SER A 904 -40.81 -14.37 3.51
N LEU A 905 -39.64 -13.72 3.57
CA LEU A 905 -38.45 -14.25 4.23
C LEU A 905 -38.72 -14.53 5.71
N TYR A 906 -39.26 -13.55 6.44
CA TYR A 906 -39.52 -13.70 7.88
C TYR A 906 -40.69 -14.65 8.16
N GLU A 907 -41.76 -14.61 7.37
CA GLU A 907 -42.87 -15.58 7.49
C GLU A 907 -42.34 -17.02 7.38
N ASP A 908 -41.49 -17.30 6.39
CA ASP A 908 -40.91 -18.63 6.19
C ASP A 908 -39.86 -19.00 7.24
N LEU A 909 -39.05 -18.04 7.70
CA LEU A 909 -38.01 -18.27 8.70
C LEU A 909 -38.61 -18.59 10.08
N ILE A 910 -39.71 -17.92 10.45
CA ILE A 910 -40.39 -18.15 11.72
C ILE A 910 -41.23 -19.43 11.65
N ALA A 911 -41.82 -19.75 10.51
CA ALA A 911 -42.57 -20.99 10.31
C ALA A 911 -41.68 -22.24 10.33
N ASP A 912 -40.48 -22.16 9.76
CA ASP A 912 -39.51 -23.27 9.72
C ASP A 912 -38.08 -22.77 10.02
N PRO A 913 -37.75 -22.58 11.31
CA PRO A 913 -36.42 -22.12 11.73
C PRO A 913 -35.30 -23.13 11.43
N ASP A 914 -35.62 -24.42 11.27
CA ASP A 914 -34.64 -25.49 11.04
C ASP A 914 -34.18 -25.55 9.56
N ALA A 915 -35.00 -25.05 8.64
CA ALA A 915 -34.59 -24.84 7.25
C ALA A 915 -33.49 -23.78 7.10
N GLY A 916 -33.41 -22.81 8.02
CA GLY A 916 -32.42 -21.75 8.01
C GLY A 916 -32.80 -20.56 7.12
N VAL A 917 -32.02 -19.47 7.25
CA VAL A 917 -32.29 -18.19 6.56
C VAL A 917 -32.10 -18.29 5.05
N ALA A 918 -31.18 -19.13 4.58
CA ALA A 918 -30.94 -19.33 3.14
C ALA A 918 -32.13 -19.97 2.44
N ALA A 919 -32.71 -21.02 3.02
CA ALA A 919 -33.89 -21.68 2.47
C ALA A 919 -35.11 -20.75 2.51
N ALA A 920 -35.30 -19.99 3.60
CA ALA A 920 -36.36 -18.99 3.70
C ALA A 920 -36.23 -17.89 2.62
N LEU A 921 -35.00 -17.40 2.37
CA LEU A 921 -34.74 -16.44 1.29
C LEU A 921 -35.03 -17.05 -0.08
N ALA A 922 -34.55 -18.28 -0.35
CA ALA A 922 -34.79 -18.97 -1.60
C ALA A 922 -36.29 -19.15 -1.90
N ARG A 923 -37.10 -19.48 -0.88
CA ARG A 923 -38.56 -19.57 -1.02
C ARG A 923 -39.19 -18.21 -1.33
N ALA A 924 -38.79 -17.14 -0.64
CA ALA A 924 -39.25 -15.78 -0.90
C ALA A 924 -38.90 -15.33 -2.34
N GLN A 925 -37.69 -15.62 -2.81
CA GLN A 925 -37.23 -15.30 -4.16
C GLN A 925 -38.03 -16.04 -5.24
N ARG A 926 -38.30 -17.35 -5.05
CA ARG A 926 -39.14 -18.14 -5.95
C ARG A 926 -40.56 -17.57 -6.07
N ARG A 927 -41.15 -17.12 -4.95
CA ARG A 927 -42.48 -16.47 -4.99
C ARG A 927 -42.47 -15.20 -5.84
N LEU A 928 -41.44 -14.36 -5.70
CA LEU A 928 -41.31 -13.14 -6.53
C LEU A 928 -41.02 -13.45 -8.00
N MET A 929 -40.23 -14.48 -8.29
CA MET A 929 -39.91 -14.90 -9.66
C MET A 929 -41.18 -15.29 -10.44
N HIS A 930 -42.16 -15.93 -9.78
CA HIS A 930 -43.42 -16.32 -10.40
C HIS A 930 -44.46 -15.18 -10.48
N ASP A 931 -44.18 -14.01 -9.87
CA ASP A 931 -44.95 -12.80 -10.11
C ASP A 931 -44.49 -12.14 -11.41
N SER A 932 -45.40 -12.03 -12.37
CA SER A 932 -45.16 -11.38 -13.66
C SER A 932 -44.57 -9.97 -13.56
N ALA A 933 -44.89 -9.22 -12.49
CA ALA A 933 -44.36 -7.88 -12.27
C ALA A 933 -42.90 -7.88 -11.78
N CYS A 934 -42.44 -9.00 -11.22
CA CYS A 934 -41.14 -9.13 -10.56
C CYS A 934 -40.22 -10.19 -11.18
N SER A 935 -40.62 -10.82 -12.29
CA SER A 935 -39.95 -11.98 -12.89
C SER A 935 -38.52 -11.74 -13.38
N HIS A 936 -38.13 -10.48 -13.60
CA HIS A 936 -36.77 -10.13 -14.04
C HIS A 936 -35.74 -10.36 -12.90
N PRO A 937 -34.60 -11.06 -13.15
CA PRO A 937 -33.59 -11.34 -12.11
C PRO A 937 -33.09 -10.13 -11.32
N ALA A 938 -32.98 -8.96 -11.95
CA ALA A 938 -32.63 -7.71 -11.28
C ALA A 938 -33.55 -7.31 -10.10
N LEU A 939 -34.73 -7.92 -9.95
CA LEU A 939 -35.66 -7.69 -8.86
C LEU A 939 -35.57 -8.77 -7.78
N TRP A 940 -35.76 -10.04 -8.14
CA TRP A 940 -35.82 -11.14 -7.17
C TRP A 940 -34.43 -11.66 -6.75
N ALA A 941 -33.40 -11.54 -7.59
CA ALA A 941 -32.04 -12.03 -7.32
C ALA A 941 -31.16 -11.02 -6.56
N THR A 942 -31.76 -9.94 -6.07
CA THR A 942 -31.05 -8.81 -5.44
C THR A 942 -30.36 -9.21 -4.12
N PHE A 943 -31.00 -10.08 -3.34
CA PHE A 943 -30.50 -10.50 -2.03
C PHE A 943 -29.89 -11.89 -2.07
N PHE A 944 -28.86 -12.11 -1.26
CA PHE A 944 -28.21 -13.40 -1.10
C PHE A 944 -27.74 -13.61 0.33
N THR A 945 -27.58 -14.89 0.70
CA THR A 945 -27.10 -15.28 2.02
C THR A 945 -25.59 -15.55 1.99
N VAL A 946 -24.85 -14.98 2.96
CA VAL A 946 -23.43 -15.23 3.19
C VAL A 946 -23.21 -15.80 4.59
N GLY A 947 -22.48 -16.89 4.72
CA GLY A 947 -22.11 -17.48 6.00
C GLY A 947 -22.64 -18.89 6.19
N ALA A 948 -23.07 -19.22 7.41
CA ALA A 948 -23.62 -20.54 7.72
C ALA A 948 -24.97 -20.77 7.01
N PRO A 949 -25.18 -21.96 6.41
CA PRO A 949 -26.42 -22.30 5.69
C PRO A 949 -27.63 -22.52 6.60
#